data_AF-A0A5Q4GIJ4-F1
#
_entry.id   AF-A0A5Q4GIJ4-F1
#
_cell.length_a   1.000
_cell.length_b   1.000
_cell.length_c   1.000
_cell.angle_alpha   90.00
_cell.angle_beta   90.00
_cell.angle_gamma   90.00
#
_symmetry.space_group_name_H-M   'P 1'
#
loop_
_entity.id
_entity.type
_entity.pdbx_description
1 polymer ?
#
loop_
_entity_poly.entity_id
_entity_poly.type
_entity_poly.pdbx_seq_one_letter_code
_entity_poly.pdbx_strand_id
1 'polypeptide(L)'
;MRKWIVLVVMLLATPVAAADFFVAPAGDDTADGTRQAPFATLTRARDAVRARKAAGPLTEPVRVIVQDGQYTLTEPLVLEPVDSGTADAPIVYQAAQGARPVFSGGQTIGGWQPGENGIWTTHLPEVAAGDWYFEQLFVDGVRATRAREPNQFYFYIQDVHEESLDDQGGRRPQRARQTLRMRPDDFAVLADLDEAALRDVNLVVYHNWDNTRRFPDRLDPEQQAIITTGQGMKPWNPWRRNSHYRLENFLEALDEPGEWFLDRDGTLYYHPLPGQDMTRAHVVAPVIDRFVAIRGDAASGNFVEHITIQGLVFQHAQWLTPPEGFEPAQAAAPIEAVVMADGARHITLSDCEIGHVGTYAVWFRKGCFDCTLQNSLIHDFGAGGVRIGETGIAANQAERTARITVDNNIIRHGGYIFPCAVGVWIGQSSDNRVSHNDIADLFYTGISVGWRWGYAESLAKRNTIEFNRVRHIGKGLLSDMGGIYTLGPSQGTVVRNNVFHDIYAYSYGGWGLYTDEGSTGILFENNLVYRVKTGGFHQHYGRENVIRNNILAFSELYQVQATRVEDHLSFTFENNIVYYDQGVLLRGPWDRLQHESRKNCYWHAGDQPVEFLGNTLEQWQQAGHEAGSIVADPQLADPQNDDFQVSPDSPAIGLGFRPFDPSRAGVRGEAWRKKADAGQFPPLEIAPEPPPLSIHADFEFDTVGQPPSGVQLRVEDRSDLIVVTDQTASSGSHSVKVTDAPDLQHAYNPHFYFSGIDYRAGRVQNQFDLRVEPAAIVHFQWRDWSSQPYVTGPDFQIRDGRLVLDGKTRMELPVGRWTRFEIVATLDESTSTSWALRVTPAGQPPQEFTDLPNVPLNRVTWVGFMSLATEETIFYLDNFSLTLTQ
;
A
#
# COMPACT_ATOMS: atom_id res chain seq x y z
N MET A 1 -5.71 -75.82 -63.26
CA MET A 1 -5.29 -74.53 -63.86
C MET A 1 -5.60 -73.42 -62.86
N ARG A 2 -4.57 -72.62 -62.53
CA ARG A 2 -4.50 -71.70 -61.39
C ARG A 2 -5.29 -70.40 -61.64
N LYS A 3 -6.06 -69.98 -60.62
CA LYS A 3 -6.63 -68.63 -60.49
C LYS A 3 -5.50 -67.68 -60.03
N TRP A 4 -5.35 -66.54 -60.70
CA TRP A 4 -4.46 -65.46 -60.27
C TRP A 4 -5.28 -64.40 -59.54
N ILE A 5 -4.93 -64.14 -58.28
CA ILE A 5 -5.42 -63.02 -57.47
C ILE A 5 -4.44 -61.87 -57.69
N VAL A 6 -4.95 -60.73 -58.14
CA VAL A 6 -4.22 -59.46 -58.22
C VAL A 6 -4.26 -58.82 -56.83
N LEU A 7 -3.11 -58.69 -56.19
CA LEU A 7 -2.96 -58.01 -54.90
C LEU A 7 -2.71 -56.52 -55.17
N VAL A 8 -3.67 -55.67 -54.81
CA VAL A 8 -3.53 -54.21 -54.79
C VAL A 8 -2.80 -53.84 -53.49
N VAL A 9 -1.59 -53.31 -53.61
CA VAL A 9 -0.86 -52.70 -52.48
C VAL A 9 -1.33 -51.25 -52.37
N MET A 10 -2.23 -50.97 -51.42
CA MET A 10 -2.45 -49.60 -50.94
C MET A 10 -1.28 -49.24 -50.02
N LEU A 11 -0.44 -48.29 -50.45
CA LEU A 11 0.44 -47.57 -49.53
C LEU A 11 -0.46 -46.73 -48.59
N LEU A 12 -0.58 -47.17 -47.35
CA LEU A 12 -1.04 -46.31 -46.26
C LEU A 12 0.07 -45.27 -46.00
N ALA A 13 -0.15 -44.04 -46.45
CA ALA A 13 0.63 -42.91 -45.99
C ALA A 13 0.30 -42.69 -44.51
N THR A 14 1.21 -43.07 -43.63
CA THR A 14 1.19 -42.65 -42.23
C THR A 14 1.30 -41.12 -42.20
N PRO A 15 0.43 -40.39 -41.49
CA PRO A 15 0.66 -38.97 -41.26
C PRO A 15 2.00 -38.83 -40.54
N VAL A 16 2.92 -38.08 -41.13
CA VAL A 16 4.13 -37.64 -40.43
C VAL A 16 3.64 -36.76 -39.28
N ALA A 17 3.96 -37.19 -38.06
CA ALA A 17 3.49 -36.57 -36.83
C ALA A 17 4.18 -35.22 -36.58
N ALA A 18 3.48 -34.32 -35.88
CA ALA A 18 4.01 -33.09 -35.31
C ALA A 18 5.42 -33.32 -34.74
N ALA A 19 6.36 -32.42 -35.06
CA ALA A 19 7.72 -32.47 -34.52
C ALA A 19 7.69 -32.14 -33.01
N ASP A 20 7.48 -33.17 -32.19
CA ASP A 20 7.49 -33.07 -30.74
C ASP A 20 8.92 -33.16 -30.21
N PHE A 21 9.32 -32.21 -29.39
CA PHE A 21 10.50 -32.29 -28.53
C PHE A 21 10.08 -32.62 -27.10
N PHE A 22 10.90 -33.39 -26.39
CA PHE A 22 10.64 -33.82 -25.02
C PHE A 22 11.70 -33.26 -24.08
N VAL A 23 11.27 -32.80 -22.91
CA VAL A 23 12.13 -32.31 -21.83
C VAL A 23 11.85 -33.15 -20.58
N ALA A 24 12.88 -33.63 -19.89
CA ALA A 24 12.75 -34.44 -18.67
C ALA A 24 13.85 -34.12 -17.66
N PRO A 25 13.66 -34.30 -16.34
CA PRO A 25 14.67 -33.96 -15.33
C PRO A 25 15.98 -34.76 -15.49
N ALA A 26 15.87 -36.00 -15.97
CA ALA A 26 17.02 -36.87 -16.28
C ALA A 26 17.42 -36.83 -17.76
N GLY A 27 16.99 -35.81 -18.50
CA GLY A 27 17.36 -35.59 -19.89
C GLY A 27 18.81 -35.16 -20.06
N ASP A 28 19.23 -35.00 -21.31
CA ASP A 28 20.58 -34.59 -21.69
C ASP A 28 20.48 -33.56 -22.82
N ASP A 29 21.05 -32.37 -22.63
CA ASP A 29 20.99 -31.30 -23.64
C ASP A 29 21.86 -31.57 -24.88
N THR A 30 22.70 -32.60 -24.85
CA THR A 30 23.43 -33.11 -26.01
C THR A 30 22.61 -34.13 -26.84
N ALA A 31 21.45 -34.57 -26.34
CA ALA A 31 20.58 -35.51 -27.03
C ALA A 31 19.80 -34.88 -28.20
N ASP A 32 18.95 -35.69 -28.85
CA ASP A 32 18.12 -35.29 -30.00
C ASP A 32 16.73 -34.77 -29.60
N GLY A 33 16.36 -34.82 -28.31
CA GLY A 33 15.08 -34.32 -27.81
C GLY A 33 13.88 -35.22 -28.11
N THR A 34 14.11 -36.50 -28.40
CA THR A 34 13.05 -37.48 -28.63
C THR A 34 12.45 -37.97 -27.31
N ARG A 35 11.33 -38.71 -27.35
CA ARG A 35 10.74 -39.31 -26.13
C ARG A 35 11.73 -40.23 -25.39
N GLN A 36 12.57 -40.95 -26.12
CA GLN A 36 13.56 -41.87 -25.53
C GLN A 36 14.85 -41.17 -25.11
N ALA A 37 15.14 -40.00 -25.67
CA ALA A 37 16.34 -39.21 -25.39
C ALA A 37 15.94 -37.72 -25.27
N PRO A 38 15.24 -37.35 -24.18
CA PRO A 38 14.73 -35.99 -23.98
C PRO A 38 15.87 -35.01 -23.63
N PHE A 39 15.64 -33.73 -23.89
CA PHE A 39 16.49 -32.65 -23.40
C PHE A 39 16.35 -32.50 -21.88
N ALA A 40 17.35 -31.89 -21.24
CA ALA A 40 17.31 -31.52 -19.82
C ALA A 40 16.61 -30.16 -19.60
N THR A 41 16.75 -29.22 -20.55
CA THR A 41 16.31 -27.82 -20.36
C THR A 41 15.32 -27.31 -21.40
N LEU A 42 14.52 -26.30 -21.00
CA LEU A 42 13.68 -25.54 -21.93
C LEU A 42 14.50 -24.71 -22.93
N THR A 43 15.66 -24.21 -22.50
CA THR A 43 16.62 -23.47 -23.35
C THR A 43 17.06 -24.33 -24.52
N ARG A 44 17.47 -25.57 -24.26
CA ARG A 44 17.88 -26.49 -25.32
C ARG A 44 16.72 -26.84 -26.25
N ALA A 45 15.52 -27.04 -25.70
CA ALA A 45 14.32 -27.30 -26.49
C ALA A 45 14.00 -26.13 -27.45
N ARG A 46 14.05 -24.88 -26.96
CA ARG A 46 13.93 -23.67 -27.81
C ARG A 46 14.97 -23.68 -28.93
N ASP A 47 16.22 -24.00 -28.63
CA ASP A 47 17.29 -24.01 -29.64
C ASP A 47 17.07 -25.10 -30.71
N ALA A 48 16.47 -26.24 -30.33
CA ALA A 48 16.04 -27.26 -31.28
C ALA A 48 14.90 -26.78 -32.19
N VAL A 49 13.94 -26.01 -31.65
CA VAL A 49 12.90 -25.34 -32.47
C VAL A 49 13.53 -24.37 -33.46
N ARG A 50 14.48 -23.53 -33.02
CA ARG A 50 15.23 -22.60 -33.88
C ARG A 50 15.95 -23.34 -35.02
N ALA A 51 16.66 -24.43 -34.70
CA ALA A 51 17.34 -25.25 -35.69
C ALA A 51 16.35 -25.86 -36.70
N ARG A 52 15.19 -26.32 -36.25
CA ARG A 52 14.14 -26.86 -37.11
C ARG A 52 13.58 -25.82 -38.09
N LYS A 53 13.39 -24.58 -37.62
CA LYS A 53 12.97 -23.43 -38.44
C LYS A 53 14.03 -23.01 -39.45
N ALA A 54 15.30 -23.07 -39.07
CA ALA A 54 16.42 -22.78 -39.98
C ALA A 54 16.52 -23.81 -41.12
N ALA A 55 16.10 -25.05 -40.90
CA ALA A 55 16.06 -26.10 -41.91
C ALA A 55 14.88 -25.98 -42.90
N GLY A 56 13.87 -25.17 -42.60
CA GLY A 56 12.71 -24.91 -43.46
C GLY A 56 11.51 -24.35 -42.69
N PRO A 57 10.53 -23.77 -43.40
CA PRO A 57 9.33 -23.22 -42.76
C PRO A 57 8.55 -24.31 -42.01
N LEU A 58 7.97 -23.95 -40.88
CA LEU A 58 7.05 -24.82 -40.14
C LEU A 58 5.70 -24.83 -40.85
N THR A 59 5.19 -26.01 -41.15
CA THR A 59 3.86 -26.21 -41.77
C THR A 59 2.85 -26.84 -40.80
N GLU A 60 3.29 -27.14 -39.58
CA GLU A 60 2.52 -27.78 -38.51
C GLU A 60 2.98 -27.24 -37.15
N PRO A 61 2.12 -27.33 -36.10
CA PRO A 61 2.50 -26.94 -34.75
C PRO A 61 3.73 -27.72 -34.24
N VAL A 62 4.58 -27.05 -33.45
CA VAL A 62 5.71 -27.68 -32.75
C VAL A 62 5.41 -27.70 -31.26
N ARG A 63 5.53 -28.87 -30.63
CA ARG A 63 5.28 -29.04 -29.20
C ARG A 63 6.57 -29.37 -28.46
N VAL A 64 6.80 -28.70 -27.35
CA VAL A 64 7.80 -29.05 -26.34
C VAL A 64 7.05 -29.66 -25.16
N ILE A 65 7.12 -30.98 -25.01
CA ILE A 65 6.41 -31.76 -24.01
C ILE A 65 7.32 -32.00 -22.80
N VAL A 66 7.00 -31.32 -21.71
CA VAL A 66 7.79 -31.33 -20.46
C VAL A 66 7.26 -32.43 -19.53
N GLN A 67 8.11 -33.40 -19.20
CA GLN A 67 7.76 -34.49 -18.28
C GLN A 67 7.68 -34.01 -16.83
N ASP A 68 7.04 -34.82 -15.99
CA ASP A 68 6.91 -34.56 -14.57
C ASP A 68 8.27 -34.47 -13.87
N GLY A 69 8.38 -33.60 -12.86
CA GLY A 69 9.56 -33.49 -12.00
C GLY A 69 10.02 -32.06 -11.75
N GLN A 70 11.18 -31.95 -11.09
CA GLN A 70 11.82 -30.70 -10.68
C GLN A 70 12.93 -30.33 -11.67
N TYR A 71 12.99 -29.06 -12.04
CA TYR A 71 13.95 -28.48 -12.97
C TYR A 71 14.56 -27.24 -12.34
N THR A 72 15.89 -27.13 -12.37
CA THR A 72 16.57 -25.92 -11.92
C THR A 72 16.66 -24.92 -13.09
N LEU A 73 16.26 -23.68 -12.83
CA LEU A 73 16.52 -22.54 -13.71
C LEU A 73 17.68 -21.73 -13.13
N THR A 74 18.77 -21.65 -13.87
CA THR A 74 19.91 -20.77 -13.55
C THR A 74 19.92 -19.50 -14.38
N GLU A 75 19.08 -19.45 -15.42
CA GLU A 75 18.87 -18.30 -16.28
C GLU A 75 17.41 -18.30 -16.80
N PRO A 76 16.86 -17.13 -17.20
CA PRO A 76 15.51 -17.07 -17.75
C PRO A 76 15.41 -17.76 -19.12
N LEU A 77 14.26 -18.38 -19.42
CA LEU A 77 13.92 -18.76 -20.78
C LEU A 77 13.68 -17.49 -21.60
N VAL A 78 14.63 -17.17 -22.49
CA VAL A 78 14.52 -16.03 -23.41
C VAL A 78 13.87 -16.48 -24.72
N LEU A 79 12.79 -15.80 -25.11
CA LEU A 79 12.07 -15.98 -26.38
C LEU A 79 12.16 -14.70 -27.21
N GLU A 80 12.61 -14.81 -28.45
CA GLU A 80 12.89 -13.71 -29.38
C GLU A 80 12.08 -13.88 -30.67
N PRO A 81 12.07 -12.92 -31.61
CA PRO A 81 11.26 -13.02 -32.83
C PRO A 81 11.59 -14.28 -33.68
N VAL A 82 12.81 -14.81 -33.57
CA VAL A 82 13.21 -16.07 -34.20
C VAL A 82 12.48 -17.29 -33.63
N ASP A 83 11.84 -17.17 -32.46
CA ASP A 83 11.07 -18.23 -31.79
C ASP A 83 9.58 -18.19 -32.15
N SER A 84 9.11 -17.16 -32.86
CA SER A 84 7.69 -17.00 -33.20
C SER A 84 7.13 -18.19 -33.99
N GLY A 85 5.92 -18.62 -33.63
CA GLY A 85 5.11 -19.50 -34.46
C GLY A 85 4.33 -18.71 -35.52
N THR A 86 3.34 -19.37 -36.11
CA THR A 86 2.28 -18.73 -36.90
C THR A 86 0.92 -19.22 -36.40
N ALA A 87 -0.17 -18.63 -36.88
CA ALA A 87 -1.51 -19.12 -36.57
C ALA A 87 -1.72 -20.61 -36.94
N ASP A 88 -1.14 -21.07 -38.07
CA ASP A 88 -1.26 -22.44 -38.55
C ASP A 88 -0.20 -23.39 -37.95
N ALA A 89 0.93 -22.84 -37.50
CA ALA A 89 2.05 -23.57 -36.92
C ALA A 89 2.58 -22.86 -35.64
N PRO A 90 1.81 -22.87 -34.54
CA PRO A 90 2.23 -22.27 -33.27
C PRO A 90 3.32 -23.11 -32.58
N ILE A 91 4.03 -22.49 -31.63
CA ILE A 91 4.97 -23.16 -30.74
C ILE A 91 4.32 -23.33 -29.37
N VAL A 92 4.27 -24.56 -28.85
CA VAL A 92 3.60 -24.87 -27.58
C VAL A 92 4.57 -25.54 -26.62
N TYR A 93 4.92 -24.86 -25.53
CA TYR A 93 5.62 -25.43 -24.38
C TYR A 93 4.58 -25.93 -23.39
N GLN A 94 4.45 -27.23 -23.21
CA GLN A 94 3.37 -27.82 -22.43
C GLN A 94 3.84 -28.93 -21.49
N ALA A 95 3.23 -29.00 -20.32
CA ALA A 95 3.33 -30.19 -19.48
C ALA A 95 2.82 -31.44 -20.22
N ALA A 96 3.45 -32.58 -19.97
CA ALA A 96 2.92 -33.88 -20.33
C ALA A 96 1.58 -34.12 -19.63
N GLN A 97 0.73 -34.97 -20.22
CA GLN A 97 -0.59 -35.25 -19.66
C GLN A 97 -0.49 -35.75 -18.21
N GLY A 98 -1.12 -35.03 -17.27
CA GLY A 98 -1.11 -35.37 -15.85
C GLY A 98 0.19 -35.03 -15.11
N ALA A 99 1.19 -34.45 -15.78
CA ALA A 99 2.43 -34.00 -15.16
C ALA A 99 2.28 -32.61 -14.53
N ARG A 100 3.11 -32.32 -13.53
CA ARG A 100 3.29 -31.01 -12.91
C ARG A 100 4.79 -30.67 -12.89
N PRO A 101 5.38 -30.28 -14.03
CA PRO A 101 6.78 -29.88 -14.08
C PRO A 101 7.02 -28.57 -13.32
N VAL A 102 7.92 -28.61 -12.33
CA VAL A 102 8.26 -27.48 -11.48
C VAL A 102 9.64 -26.95 -11.86
N PHE A 103 9.68 -25.72 -12.33
CA PHE A 103 10.88 -24.97 -12.61
C PHE A 103 11.20 -24.05 -11.43
N SER A 104 12.26 -24.37 -10.68
CA SER A 104 12.73 -23.59 -9.55
C SER A 104 13.90 -22.70 -9.97
N GLY A 105 13.77 -21.39 -9.77
CA GLY A 105 14.87 -20.43 -9.88
C GLY A 105 15.75 -20.34 -8.63
N GLY A 106 15.54 -21.24 -7.67
CA GLY A 106 16.26 -21.29 -6.39
C GLY A 106 17.06 -22.56 -6.18
N GLN A 107 17.99 -22.48 -5.24
CA GLN A 107 18.89 -23.54 -4.80
C GLN A 107 18.41 -24.11 -3.46
N THR A 108 18.44 -25.44 -3.34
CA THR A 108 18.19 -26.13 -2.06
C THR A 108 19.37 -25.95 -1.11
N ILE A 109 19.07 -25.57 0.14
CA ILE A 109 20.04 -25.39 1.21
C ILE A 109 19.96 -26.57 2.18
N GLY A 110 21.09 -27.22 2.42
CA GLY A 110 21.23 -28.33 3.36
C GLY A 110 22.28 -28.05 4.43
N GLY A 111 22.71 -29.09 5.16
CA GLY A 111 23.79 -28.95 6.14
C GLY A 111 23.39 -28.19 7.42
N TRP A 112 22.10 -28.22 7.77
CA TRP A 112 21.55 -27.58 8.96
C TRP A 112 22.01 -28.28 10.24
N GLN A 113 22.39 -27.49 11.24
CA GLN A 113 22.81 -27.93 12.56
C GLN A 113 21.97 -27.23 13.63
N PRO A 114 21.61 -27.92 14.72
CA PRO A 114 20.90 -27.29 15.83
C PRO A 114 21.82 -26.28 16.53
N GLY A 115 21.32 -25.07 16.72
CA GLY A 115 21.93 -24.03 17.53
C GLY A 115 21.23 -23.88 18.89
N GLU A 116 21.42 -22.73 19.53
CA GLU A 116 20.78 -22.39 20.80
C GLU A 116 19.33 -21.91 20.61
N ASN A 117 18.52 -21.99 21.68
CA ASN A 117 17.14 -21.45 21.71
C ASN A 117 16.20 -21.93 20.58
N GLY A 118 16.46 -23.10 19.98
CA GLY A 118 15.64 -23.65 18.90
C GLY A 118 15.98 -23.12 17.50
N ILE A 119 16.97 -22.22 17.38
CA ILE A 119 17.49 -21.73 16.12
C ILE A 119 18.38 -22.81 15.49
N TRP A 120 18.26 -22.99 14.17
CA TRP A 120 19.12 -23.84 13.37
C TRP A 120 20.02 -22.99 12.49
N THR A 121 21.23 -23.47 12.23
CA THR A 121 22.20 -22.76 11.41
C THR A 121 22.80 -23.63 10.33
N THR A 122 23.23 -23.00 9.25
CA THR A 122 24.13 -23.60 8.26
C THR A 122 25.06 -22.53 7.70
N HIS A 123 26.15 -22.94 7.05
CA HIS A 123 27.14 -22.03 6.50
C HIS A 123 27.17 -22.15 4.98
N LEU A 124 27.13 -21.01 4.30
CA LEU A 124 27.09 -20.85 2.85
C LEU A 124 28.39 -20.15 2.38
N PRO A 125 29.41 -20.91 1.95
CA PRO A 125 30.70 -20.35 1.53
C PRO A 125 30.59 -19.30 0.41
N GLU A 126 29.61 -19.46 -0.48
CA GLU A 126 29.35 -18.57 -1.62
C GLU A 126 28.81 -17.21 -1.17
N VAL A 127 28.08 -17.17 -0.03
CA VAL A 127 27.68 -15.91 0.61
C VAL A 127 28.89 -15.26 1.28
N ALA A 128 29.69 -16.03 2.01
CA ALA A 128 30.92 -15.55 2.65
C ALA A 128 31.92 -14.97 1.64
N ALA A 129 31.95 -15.51 0.41
CA ALA A 129 32.77 -15.04 -0.70
C ALA A 129 32.18 -13.80 -1.42
N GLY A 130 30.91 -13.47 -1.17
CA GLY A 130 30.19 -12.39 -1.86
C GLY A 130 29.65 -12.75 -3.24
N ASP A 131 29.64 -14.04 -3.60
CA ASP A 131 29.16 -14.53 -4.90
C ASP A 131 27.63 -14.70 -4.94
N TRP A 132 26.98 -14.79 -3.77
CA TRP A 132 25.54 -14.96 -3.64
C TRP A 132 24.99 -14.24 -2.41
N TYR A 133 23.78 -13.68 -2.53
CA TYR A 133 23.00 -13.16 -1.41
C TYR A 133 21.51 -13.22 -1.80
N PHE A 134 20.62 -13.36 -0.82
CA PHE A 134 19.18 -13.45 -1.05
C PHE A 134 18.40 -12.78 0.09
N GLU A 135 17.20 -12.29 -0.23
CA GLU A 135 16.29 -11.65 0.73
C GLU A 135 14.95 -12.41 0.88
N GLN A 136 14.88 -13.62 0.34
CA GLN A 136 13.73 -14.52 0.48
C GLN A 136 14.21 -15.93 0.77
N LEU A 137 13.54 -16.61 1.71
CA LEU A 137 13.81 -17.99 2.08
C LEU A 137 12.47 -18.74 2.16
N PHE A 138 12.45 -19.97 1.68
CA PHE A 138 11.27 -20.83 1.70
C PHE A 138 11.60 -22.15 2.39
N VAL A 139 10.79 -22.55 3.37
CA VAL A 139 10.96 -23.79 4.13
C VAL A 139 9.70 -24.62 4.01
N ASP A 140 9.82 -25.82 3.44
CA ASP A 140 8.70 -26.73 3.15
C ASP A 140 7.57 -26.06 2.33
N GLY A 141 7.96 -25.16 1.41
CA GLY A 141 7.04 -24.43 0.53
C GLY A 141 6.36 -23.22 1.18
N VAL A 142 6.73 -22.84 2.41
CA VAL A 142 6.24 -21.64 3.09
C VAL A 142 7.32 -20.57 3.09
N ARG A 143 6.98 -19.33 2.72
CA ARG A 143 7.89 -18.18 2.85
C ARG A 143 8.21 -17.92 4.32
N ALA A 144 9.49 -17.94 4.66
CA ALA A 144 9.98 -17.55 5.98
C ALA A 144 10.03 -16.02 6.11
N THR A 145 9.77 -15.51 7.31
CA THR A 145 9.82 -14.09 7.63
C THR A 145 11.28 -13.68 7.78
N ARG A 146 11.76 -12.67 7.05
CA ARG A 146 13.09 -12.11 7.36
C ARG A 146 13.01 -11.44 8.73
N ALA A 147 13.93 -11.79 9.63
CA ALA A 147 13.96 -11.35 11.03
C ALA A 147 13.64 -9.85 11.14
N ARG A 148 12.68 -9.48 12.00
CA ARG A 148 12.18 -8.09 12.06
C ARG A 148 11.70 -7.66 13.45
N GLU A 149 11.73 -6.35 13.66
CA GLU A 149 11.16 -5.69 14.83
C GLU A 149 10.19 -4.55 14.42
N PRO A 150 8.99 -4.46 15.05
CA PRO A 150 8.39 -5.46 15.92
C PRO A 150 7.90 -6.70 15.16
N ASN A 151 7.81 -7.82 15.88
CA ASN A 151 7.20 -9.05 15.38
C ASN A 151 5.73 -8.90 14.99
N GLN A 152 4.98 -8.06 15.70
CA GLN A 152 3.58 -7.76 15.39
C GLN A 152 3.39 -6.26 15.14
N PHE A 153 2.52 -5.90 14.18
CA PHE A 153 2.21 -4.52 13.81
C PHE A 153 3.46 -3.70 13.49
N TYR A 154 3.67 -2.55 14.14
CA TYR A 154 4.65 -1.54 13.72
C TYR A 154 5.14 -0.74 14.93
N PHE A 155 6.35 -0.20 14.82
CA PHE A 155 6.73 0.99 15.58
C PHE A 155 6.12 2.24 14.94
N TYR A 156 6.13 3.36 15.67
CA TYR A 156 5.56 4.62 15.20
C TYR A 156 6.57 5.76 15.33
N ILE A 157 6.80 6.52 14.25
CA ILE A 157 7.75 7.64 14.27
C ILE A 157 7.33 8.67 15.35
N GLN A 158 8.24 9.04 16.26
CA GLN A 158 7.98 10.13 17.21
C GLN A 158 8.08 11.49 16.53
N ASP A 159 9.16 11.71 15.77
CA ASP A 159 9.30 12.89 14.91
C ASP A 159 10.17 12.60 13.70
N VAL A 160 10.04 13.43 12.67
CA VAL A 160 10.88 13.34 11.47
C VAL A 160 11.24 14.72 10.96
N HIS A 161 12.55 14.93 10.79
CA HIS A 161 13.07 16.12 10.13
C HIS A 161 13.62 15.76 8.75
N GLU A 162 13.29 16.56 7.74
CA GLU A 162 13.84 16.45 6.38
C GLU A 162 14.73 17.66 6.08
N GLU A 163 16.01 17.39 5.83
CA GLU A 163 17.00 18.39 5.41
C GLU A 163 17.31 18.20 3.92
N SER A 164 17.07 19.24 3.10
CA SER A 164 17.47 19.23 1.70
C SER A 164 18.99 19.25 1.57
N LEU A 165 19.55 18.31 0.81
CA LEU A 165 20.99 18.25 0.51
C LEU A 165 21.33 18.83 -0.87
N ASP A 166 20.32 19.34 -1.58
CA ASP A 166 20.48 19.95 -2.90
C ASP A 166 20.63 21.47 -2.79
N ASP A 167 21.50 22.05 -3.63
CA ASP A 167 21.71 23.50 -3.74
C ASP A 167 20.61 24.22 -4.56
N GLN A 168 19.73 23.48 -5.24
CA GLN A 168 18.74 24.04 -6.19
C GLN A 168 17.29 23.73 -5.82
N GLY A 169 16.41 24.72 -5.99
CA GLY A 169 14.98 24.59 -5.74
C GLY A 169 14.25 23.71 -6.77
N GLY A 170 13.24 22.97 -6.31
CA GLY A 170 12.37 22.12 -7.11
C GLY A 170 11.08 21.78 -6.34
N ARG A 171 10.17 20.99 -6.94
CA ARG A 171 8.92 20.55 -6.26
C ARG A 171 9.16 19.62 -5.07
N ARG A 172 10.32 18.97 -5.03
CA ARG A 172 10.88 18.17 -3.93
C ARG A 172 12.40 18.08 -4.10
N PRO A 173 13.18 17.89 -3.01
CA PRO A 173 14.60 17.56 -3.11
C PRO A 173 14.82 16.24 -3.88
N GLN A 174 15.82 16.20 -4.75
CA GLN A 174 16.35 14.97 -5.33
C GLN A 174 17.17 14.20 -4.31
N ARG A 175 17.84 14.90 -3.39
CA ARG A 175 18.51 14.32 -2.23
C ARG A 175 18.11 15.04 -0.95
N ALA A 176 17.77 14.25 0.05
CA ALA A 176 17.47 14.74 1.39
C ALA A 176 18.00 13.76 2.44
N ARG A 177 18.28 14.31 3.62
CA ARG A 177 18.54 13.57 4.84
C ARG A 177 17.26 13.55 5.67
N GLN A 178 16.89 12.38 6.16
CA GLN A 178 15.77 12.20 7.08
C GLN A 178 16.32 11.75 8.43
N THR A 179 16.05 12.53 9.46
CA THR A 179 16.33 12.20 10.86
C THR A 179 15.03 11.76 11.51
N LEU A 180 14.90 10.46 11.75
CA LEU A 180 13.74 9.82 12.39
C LEU A 180 13.99 9.67 13.88
N ARG A 181 13.33 10.47 14.72
CA ARG A 181 13.32 10.26 16.17
C ARG A 181 12.40 9.09 16.52
N MET A 182 12.92 8.18 17.33
CA MET A 182 12.27 6.94 17.73
C MET A 182 11.86 6.99 19.20
N ARG A 183 11.00 6.06 19.65
CA ARG A 183 10.82 5.88 21.09
C ARG A 183 12.07 5.25 21.70
N PRO A 184 12.36 5.47 23.00
CA PRO A 184 13.51 4.88 23.66
C PRO A 184 13.62 3.35 23.48
N ASP A 185 12.52 2.63 23.65
CA ASP A 185 12.49 1.17 23.52
C ASP A 185 12.70 0.73 22.06
N ASP A 186 12.06 1.43 21.11
CA ASP A 186 12.28 1.19 19.68
C ASP A 186 13.76 1.44 19.29
N PHE A 187 14.42 2.46 19.85
CA PHE A 187 15.84 2.77 19.57
C PHE A 187 16.79 1.75 20.20
N ALA A 188 16.44 1.23 21.39
CA ALA A 188 17.26 0.28 22.12
C ALA A 188 17.54 -1.01 21.32
N VAL A 189 16.63 -1.42 20.43
CA VAL A 189 16.81 -2.61 19.58
C VAL A 189 17.98 -2.48 18.59
N LEU A 190 18.40 -1.25 18.28
CA LEU A 190 19.53 -0.97 17.38
C LEU A 190 20.78 -0.49 18.11
N ALA A 191 20.66 -0.09 19.39
CA ALA A 191 21.69 0.70 20.08
C ALA A 191 23.02 -0.05 20.25
N ASP A 192 22.98 -1.38 20.29
CA ASP A 192 24.15 -2.24 20.48
C ASP A 192 24.72 -2.80 19.16
N LEU A 193 24.10 -2.51 18.02
CA LEU A 193 24.60 -2.93 16.71
C LEU A 193 25.90 -2.19 16.34
N ASP A 194 26.86 -2.93 15.80
CA ASP A 194 28.03 -2.30 15.20
C ASP A 194 27.69 -1.63 13.86
N GLU A 195 28.63 -0.84 13.33
CA GLU A 195 28.42 -0.08 12.10
C GLU A 195 28.19 -0.99 10.87
N ALA A 196 28.75 -2.21 10.86
CA ALA A 196 28.57 -3.13 9.73
C ALA A 196 27.17 -3.74 9.76
N ALA A 197 26.72 -4.24 10.93
CA ALA A 197 25.37 -4.76 11.13
C ALA A 197 24.31 -3.69 10.86
N LEU A 198 24.52 -2.46 11.34
CA LEU A 198 23.61 -1.34 11.12
C LEU A 198 23.38 -1.03 9.64
N ARG A 199 24.43 -1.13 8.81
CA ARG A 199 24.34 -0.86 7.35
C ARG A 199 23.52 -1.91 6.60
N ASP A 200 23.31 -3.08 7.19
CA ASP A 200 22.49 -4.15 6.62
C ASP A 200 21.04 -4.12 7.13
N VAL A 201 20.73 -3.32 8.16
CA VAL A 201 19.34 -3.12 8.63
C VAL A 201 18.51 -2.45 7.54
N ASN A 202 17.32 -3.00 7.27
CA ASN A 202 16.34 -2.37 6.41
C ASN A 202 15.28 -1.63 7.25
N LEU A 203 15.29 -0.30 7.17
CA LEU A 203 14.20 0.55 7.64
C LEU A 203 13.06 0.52 6.60
N VAL A 204 11.91 0.00 6.99
CA VAL A 204 10.70 -0.03 6.16
C VAL A 204 9.65 0.90 6.76
N VAL A 205 9.33 2.01 6.08
CA VAL A 205 8.33 2.98 6.53
C VAL A 205 7.08 2.86 5.65
N TYR A 206 5.91 2.73 6.28
CA TYR A 206 4.61 2.75 5.60
C TYR A 206 3.96 4.11 5.77
N HIS A 207 3.48 4.69 4.67
CA HIS A 207 2.90 6.02 4.68
C HIS A 207 1.83 6.18 3.59
N ASN A 208 0.63 6.58 4.03
CA ASN A 208 -0.58 6.68 3.19
C ASN A 208 -0.79 5.41 2.36
N TRP A 209 -0.58 5.47 1.03
CA TRP A 209 -0.74 4.37 0.09
C TRP A 209 0.57 3.76 -0.42
N ASP A 210 1.73 4.16 0.12
CA ASP A 210 3.06 3.69 -0.30
C ASP A 210 3.88 3.14 0.88
N ASN A 211 5.01 2.54 0.53
CA ASN A 211 6.08 2.21 1.46
C ASN A 211 7.44 2.68 0.91
N THR A 212 8.36 2.98 1.81
CA THR A 212 9.77 3.27 1.52
C THR A 212 10.65 2.24 2.23
N ARG A 213 11.70 1.77 1.56
CA ARG A 213 12.74 0.91 2.16
C ARG A 213 14.08 1.63 2.08
N ARG A 214 14.81 1.77 3.19
CA ARG A 214 16.14 2.39 3.22
C ARG A 214 17.08 1.64 4.14
N PHE A 215 18.37 1.88 3.95
CA PHE A 215 19.41 1.51 4.91
C PHE A 215 19.74 2.71 5.80
N PRO A 216 19.86 2.52 7.14
CA PRO A 216 20.41 3.54 8.03
C PRO A 216 21.82 3.97 7.61
N ASP A 217 22.06 5.28 7.56
CA ASP A 217 23.41 5.83 7.41
C ASP A 217 24.19 5.69 8.73
N ARG A 218 23.51 6.05 9.83
CA ARG A 218 24.03 6.02 11.21
C ARG A 218 22.90 6.17 12.23
N LEU A 219 23.21 5.88 13.49
CA LEU A 219 22.39 6.25 14.64
C LEU A 219 22.83 7.61 15.21
N ASP A 220 21.91 8.26 15.90
CA ASP A 220 22.16 9.44 16.74
C ASP A 220 21.67 9.15 18.17
N PRO A 221 22.55 8.66 19.08
CA PRO A 221 22.16 8.27 20.43
C PRO A 221 21.69 9.42 21.31
N GLU A 222 22.19 10.64 21.08
CA GLU A 222 21.77 11.82 21.85
C GLU A 222 20.30 12.15 21.61
N GLN A 223 19.81 11.85 20.41
CA GLN A 223 18.44 12.13 19.99
C GLN A 223 17.57 10.90 19.82
N GLN A 224 18.13 9.72 20.07
CA GLN A 224 17.49 8.42 19.85
C GLN A 224 16.89 8.34 18.43
N ALA A 225 17.72 8.64 17.43
CA ALA A 225 17.29 8.75 16.05
C ALA A 225 18.05 7.84 15.08
N ILE A 226 17.36 7.42 14.02
CA ILE A 226 17.98 6.87 12.81
C ILE A 226 18.13 8.01 11.81
N ILE A 227 19.29 8.07 11.15
CA ILE A 227 19.52 8.98 10.04
C ILE A 227 19.61 8.18 8.75
N THR A 228 18.87 8.61 7.73
CA THR A 228 18.93 8.03 6.38
C THR A 228 19.11 9.12 5.34
N THR A 229 19.70 8.77 4.20
CA THR A 229 19.82 9.64 3.03
C THR A 229 19.14 8.98 1.84
N GLY A 230 18.30 9.74 1.13
CA GLY A 230 17.60 9.26 -0.06
C GLY A 230 16.96 10.41 -0.83
N GLN A 231 15.87 10.14 -1.56
CA GLN A 231 15.11 11.22 -2.20
C GLN A 231 14.32 12.04 -1.15
N GLY A 232 14.06 13.31 -1.45
CA GLY A 232 13.11 14.12 -0.67
C GLY A 232 11.69 13.54 -0.79
N MET A 233 10.97 13.56 0.32
CA MET A 233 9.61 13.03 0.38
C MET A 233 8.68 13.84 -0.53
N LYS A 234 7.68 13.16 -1.11
CA LYS A 234 6.65 13.85 -1.89
C LYS A 234 5.78 14.67 -0.92
N PRO A 235 5.50 15.98 -1.17
CA PRO A 235 4.73 16.81 -0.24
C PRO A 235 3.33 16.28 0.11
N TRP A 236 2.71 15.54 -0.82
CA TRP A 236 1.40 14.91 -0.65
C TRP A 236 1.48 13.51 -0.01
N ASN A 237 2.66 12.93 0.14
CA ASN A 237 2.87 11.64 0.78
C ASN A 237 4.13 11.64 1.67
N PRO A 238 4.26 12.55 2.65
CA PRO A 238 5.44 12.64 3.50
C PRO A 238 5.39 11.65 4.66
N TRP A 239 6.55 11.37 5.22
CA TRP A 239 6.64 10.81 6.57
C TRP A 239 6.19 11.86 7.59
N ARG A 240 5.49 11.40 8.62
CA ARG A 240 4.91 12.23 9.69
C ARG A 240 5.06 11.52 11.02
N ARG A 241 4.85 12.26 12.11
CA ARG A 241 4.57 11.67 13.43
C ARG A 241 3.50 10.58 13.30
N ASN A 242 3.71 9.47 13.99
CA ASN A 242 2.91 8.26 13.93
C ASN A 242 2.84 7.54 12.58
N SER A 243 3.70 7.87 11.60
CA SER A 243 3.88 6.95 10.46
C SER A 243 4.46 5.63 10.96
N HIS A 244 4.02 4.53 10.37
CA HIS A 244 4.42 3.20 10.78
C HIS A 244 5.78 2.85 10.22
N TYR A 245 6.59 2.17 11.01
CA TYR A 245 7.82 1.58 10.50
C TYR A 245 8.13 0.22 11.13
N ARG A 246 8.99 -0.53 10.45
CA ARG A 246 9.64 -1.75 10.92
C ARG A 246 11.12 -1.70 10.60
N LEU A 247 11.87 -2.48 11.35
CA LEU A 247 13.29 -2.73 11.14
C LEU A 247 13.42 -4.20 10.75
N GLU A 248 14.09 -4.50 9.65
CA GLU A 248 14.31 -5.88 9.17
C GLU A 248 15.82 -6.15 9.08
N ASN A 249 16.21 -7.42 9.09
CA ASN A 249 17.56 -7.91 8.75
C ASN A 249 18.68 -7.62 9.76
N PHE A 250 18.50 -8.02 11.01
CA PHE A 250 19.58 -8.09 12.00
C PHE A 250 19.36 -9.30 12.92
N LEU A 251 20.44 -9.82 13.51
CA LEU A 251 20.42 -11.10 14.22
C LEU A 251 19.57 -11.04 15.50
N GLU A 252 19.59 -9.91 16.21
CA GLU A 252 18.86 -9.71 17.46
C GLU A 252 17.34 -9.71 17.27
N ALA A 253 16.86 -9.45 16.04
CA ALA A 253 15.45 -9.58 15.66
C ALA A 253 15.04 -11.00 15.25
N LEU A 254 15.91 -12.01 15.41
CA LEU A 254 15.58 -13.41 15.17
C LEU A 254 15.10 -14.04 16.49
N ASP A 255 13.82 -13.89 16.79
CA ASP A 255 13.25 -14.28 18.08
C ASP A 255 11.89 -14.99 18.01
N GLU A 256 11.22 -15.01 16.84
CA GLU A 256 9.96 -15.73 16.63
C GLU A 256 10.06 -16.93 15.65
N PRO A 257 9.27 -17.99 15.86
CA PRO A 257 9.18 -19.09 14.90
C PRO A 257 8.77 -18.65 13.49
N GLY A 258 9.51 -19.13 12.51
CA GLY A 258 9.37 -18.79 11.11
C GLY A 258 10.30 -17.69 10.63
N GLU A 259 11.07 -17.07 11.54
CA GLU A 259 12.04 -16.05 11.19
C GLU A 259 13.41 -16.60 10.75
N TRP A 260 14.10 -15.86 9.89
CA TRP A 260 15.47 -16.17 9.43
C TRP A 260 16.34 -14.92 9.30
N PHE A 261 17.65 -15.11 9.42
CA PHE A 261 18.67 -14.09 9.22
C PHE A 261 19.86 -14.67 8.44
N LEU A 262 20.41 -13.94 7.47
CA LEU A 262 21.60 -14.32 6.71
C LEU A 262 22.70 -13.27 6.93
N ASP A 263 23.74 -13.68 7.64
CA ASP A 263 24.92 -12.87 7.88
C ASP A 263 25.81 -12.83 6.62
N ARG A 264 26.56 -11.73 6.46
CA ARG A 264 27.57 -11.54 5.42
C ARG A 264 28.74 -12.51 5.53
N ASP A 265 28.97 -13.09 6.71
CA ASP A 265 29.96 -14.14 6.89
C ASP A 265 29.52 -15.50 6.28
N GLY A 266 28.29 -15.60 5.78
CA GLY A 266 27.71 -16.79 5.17
C GLY A 266 26.92 -17.68 6.13
N THR A 267 26.80 -17.32 7.40
CA THR A 267 25.96 -18.04 8.35
C THR A 267 24.49 -17.70 8.14
N LEU A 268 23.70 -18.72 7.82
CA LEU A 268 22.25 -18.63 7.71
C LEU A 268 21.62 -19.20 8.97
N TYR A 269 20.75 -18.41 9.60
CA TYR A 269 20.01 -18.74 10.81
C TYR A 269 18.53 -18.89 10.48
N TYR A 270 17.86 -19.87 11.10
CA TYR A 270 16.42 -20.06 10.96
C TYR A 270 15.81 -20.54 12.27
N HIS A 271 14.75 -19.89 12.73
CA HIS A 271 13.90 -20.39 13.81
C HIS A 271 12.73 -21.18 13.19
N PRO A 272 12.67 -22.53 13.30
CA PRO A 272 11.63 -23.31 12.63
C PRO A 272 10.24 -23.04 13.18
N LEU A 273 9.24 -23.07 12.30
CA LEU A 273 7.83 -23.09 12.70
C LEU A 273 7.51 -24.39 13.46
N PRO A 274 6.52 -24.38 14.37
CA PRO A 274 6.05 -25.59 15.04
C PRO A 274 5.72 -26.71 14.03
N GLY A 275 6.38 -27.86 14.18
CA GLY A 275 6.18 -29.04 13.34
C GLY A 275 7.16 -29.20 12.17
N GLN A 276 8.00 -28.20 11.88
CA GLN A 276 9.09 -28.35 10.92
C GLN A 276 10.25 -29.14 11.53
N ASP A 277 10.74 -30.13 10.81
CA ASP A 277 11.91 -30.92 11.18
C ASP A 277 13.08 -30.57 10.25
N MET A 278 13.99 -29.75 10.74
CA MET A 278 15.14 -29.25 9.96
C MET A 278 16.11 -30.34 9.50
N THR A 279 16.04 -31.56 10.05
CA THR A 279 16.84 -32.69 9.55
C THR A 279 16.35 -33.23 8.21
N ARG A 280 15.12 -32.88 7.82
CA ARG A 280 14.46 -33.31 6.57
C ARG A 280 13.80 -32.18 5.79
N ALA A 281 13.79 -30.96 6.32
CA ALA A 281 13.12 -29.82 5.73
C ALA A 281 13.69 -29.50 4.34
N HIS A 282 12.81 -29.13 3.41
CA HIS A 282 13.20 -28.65 2.11
C HIS A 282 13.32 -27.13 2.14
N VAL A 283 14.56 -26.63 2.30
CA VAL A 283 14.86 -25.21 2.35
C VAL A 283 15.36 -24.72 1.00
N VAL A 284 14.77 -23.66 0.46
CA VAL A 284 15.13 -23.08 -0.84
C VAL A 284 15.35 -21.58 -0.72
N ALA A 285 16.44 -21.08 -1.31
CA ALA A 285 16.68 -19.66 -1.52
C ALA A 285 16.82 -19.36 -3.02
N PRO A 286 16.28 -18.23 -3.52
CA PRO A 286 16.29 -17.91 -4.94
C PRO A 286 17.69 -17.48 -5.43
N VAL A 287 17.94 -17.68 -6.73
CA VAL A 287 19.20 -17.33 -7.42
C VAL A 287 18.94 -16.39 -8.60
N ILE A 288 17.82 -16.55 -9.31
CA ILE A 288 17.43 -15.70 -10.45
C ILE A 288 16.24 -14.80 -10.11
N ASP A 289 16.07 -13.71 -10.84
CA ASP A 289 14.98 -12.74 -10.67
C ASP A 289 13.84 -12.90 -11.71
N ARG A 290 14.03 -13.75 -12.73
CA ARG A 290 13.10 -13.89 -13.85
C ARG A 290 13.08 -15.32 -14.40
N PHE A 291 11.90 -15.81 -14.73
CA PHE A 291 11.70 -17.14 -15.31
C PHE A 291 11.60 -17.11 -16.84
N VAL A 292 10.85 -16.14 -17.39
CA VAL A 292 10.59 -16.05 -18.83
C VAL A 292 10.73 -14.59 -19.29
N ALA A 293 11.49 -14.39 -20.36
CA ALA A 293 11.66 -13.08 -21.00
C ALA A 293 11.30 -13.17 -22.48
N ILE A 294 10.16 -12.58 -22.86
CA ILE A 294 9.72 -12.43 -24.24
C ILE A 294 10.20 -11.08 -24.75
N ARG A 295 11.14 -11.08 -25.70
CA ARG A 295 11.89 -9.91 -26.16
C ARG A 295 11.65 -9.63 -27.64
N GLY A 296 10.52 -9.01 -27.94
CA GLY A 296 10.25 -8.41 -29.24
C GLY A 296 10.67 -6.94 -29.31
N ASP A 297 10.82 -6.43 -30.53
CA ASP A 297 11.02 -5.02 -30.85
C ASP A 297 9.83 -4.53 -31.70
N ALA A 298 8.78 -4.08 -31.01
CA ALA A 298 7.58 -3.58 -31.65
C ALA A 298 7.84 -2.34 -32.52
N ALA A 299 8.81 -1.50 -32.16
CA ALA A 299 9.11 -0.27 -32.91
C ALA A 299 9.63 -0.58 -34.32
N SER A 300 10.42 -1.65 -34.45
CA SER A 300 10.92 -2.14 -35.74
C SER A 300 10.02 -3.17 -36.41
N GLY A 301 8.88 -3.52 -35.79
CA GLY A 301 7.94 -4.53 -36.29
C GLY A 301 8.40 -5.99 -36.09
N ASN A 302 9.39 -6.23 -35.23
CA ASN A 302 9.92 -7.55 -34.94
C ASN A 302 9.25 -8.13 -33.69
N PHE A 303 8.09 -8.78 -33.86
CA PHE A 303 7.31 -9.31 -32.74
C PHE A 303 7.68 -10.77 -32.40
N VAL A 304 7.47 -11.13 -31.13
CA VAL A 304 7.38 -12.54 -30.71
C VAL A 304 5.93 -12.97 -30.75
N GLU A 305 5.60 -13.99 -31.55
CA GLU A 305 4.21 -14.30 -31.90
C GLU A 305 3.85 -15.78 -31.77
N HIS A 306 2.58 -16.08 -31.45
CA HIS A 306 2.00 -17.43 -31.51
C HIS A 306 2.74 -18.50 -30.67
N ILE A 307 3.06 -18.15 -29.43
CA ILE A 307 3.68 -19.06 -28.45
C ILE A 307 2.69 -19.30 -27.30
N THR A 308 2.51 -20.56 -26.93
CA THR A 308 1.76 -20.96 -25.73
C THR A 308 2.69 -21.61 -24.71
N ILE A 309 2.59 -21.18 -23.45
CA ILE A 309 3.19 -21.85 -22.29
C ILE A 309 2.03 -22.41 -21.45
N GLN A 310 1.99 -23.74 -21.29
CA GLN A 310 0.86 -24.43 -20.70
C GLN A 310 1.24 -25.43 -19.61
N GLY A 311 0.57 -25.36 -18.46
CA GLY A 311 0.70 -26.39 -17.42
C GLY A 311 2.04 -26.38 -16.68
N LEU A 312 2.87 -25.35 -16.87
CA LEU A 312 4.19 -25.26 -16.24
C LEU A 312 4.10 -24.51 -14.91
N VAL A 313 4.89 -24.95 -13.93
CA VAL A 313 5.01 -24.32 -12.62
C VAL A 313 6.36 -23.62 -12.53
N PHE A 314 6.39 -22.35 -12.14
CA PHE A 314 7.59 -21.57 -11.92
C PHE A 314 7.64 -21.04 -10.48
N GLN A 315 8.74 -21.32 -9.78
CA GLN A 315 8.89 -20.99 -8.36
C GLN A 315 10.28 -20.44 -8.02
N HIS A 316 10.37 -19.70 -6.91
CA HIS A 316 11.62 -19.23 -6.31
C HIS A 316 12.40 -18.25 -7.19
N ALA A 317 11.92 -17.00 -7.28
CA ALA A 317 12.66 -15.90 -7.90
C ALA A 317 12.89 -14.77 -6.91
N GLN A 318 14.07 -14.16 -6.97
CA GLN A 318 14.52 -13.18 -6.00
C GLN A 318 14.05 -11.76 -6.30
N TRP A 319 14.07 -10.95 -5.26
CA TRP A 319 14.29 -9.51 -5.35
C TRP A 319 15.26 -9.11 -4.24
N LEU A 320 16.27 -8.33 -4.59
CA LEU A 320 17.22 -7.76 -3.64
C LEU A 320 16.96 -6.27 -3.54
N THR A 321 16.97 -5.75 -2.32
CA THR A 321 16.88 -4.31 -2.08
C THR A 321 18.14 -3.65 -2.65
N PRO A 322 18.01 -2.72 -3.62
CA PRO A 322 19.16 -2.00 -4.17
C PRO A 322 19.90 -1.23 -3.06
N PRO A 323 21.21 -0.96 -3.18
CA PRO A 323 21.97 -0.22 -2.16
C PRO A 323 21.39 1.15 -1.80
N GLU A 324 20.73 1.83 -2.75
CA GLU A 324 20.02 3.09 -2.55
C GLU A 324 18.64 2.95 -1.87
N GLY A 325 18.20 1.72 -1.60
CA GLY A 325 16.87 1.40 -1.10
C GLY A 325 15.80 1.40 -2.18
N PHE A 326 14.54 1.57 -1.76
CA PHE A 326 13.38 1.70 -2.63
C PHE A 326 12.54 2.90 -2.20
N GLU A 327 12.44 3.88 -3.09
CA GLU A 327 11.66 5.10 -2.92
C GLU A 327 10.17 4.87 -3.26
N PRO A 328 9.25 5.61 -2.65
CA PRO A 328 7.83 5.31 -2.71
C PRO A 328 7.28 5.53 -4.13
N ALA A 329 6.59 4.53 -4.64
CA ALA A 329 5.97 4.56 -5.96
C ALA A 329 4.66 3.77 -5.97
N GLN A 330 3.55 4.48 -6.19
CA GLN A 330 2.21 3.92 -6.27
C GLN A 330 2.17 2.66 -7.14
N ALA A 331 1.38 1.67 -6.71
CA ALA A 331 1.29 0.36 -7.36
C ALA A 331 2.62 -0.37 -7.50
N ALA A 332 3.68 0.01 -6.76
CA ALA A 332 5.05 -0.47 -6.98
C ALA A 332 5.45 -0.42 -8.48
N ALA A 333 5.01 0.62 -9.20
CA ALA A 333 5.09 0.69 -10.67
C ALA A 333 6.50 0.59 -11.28
N PRO A 334 7.62 0.85 -10.57
CA PRO A 334 8.96 0.55 -11.06
C PRO A 334 9.34 -0.93 -11.03
N ILE A 335 8.66 -1.75 -10.22
CA ILE A 335 9.03 -3.16 -10.01
C ILE A 335 8.67 -4.00 -11.22
N GLU A 336 9.66 -4.75 -11.72
CA GLU A 336 9.52 -5.67 -12.85
C GLU A 336 8.76 -6.95 -12.47
N ALA A 337 8.63 -7.88 -13.42
CA ALA A 337 7.95 -9.16 -13.23
C ALA A 337 8.81 -10.36 -13.63
N VAL A 338 8.55 -11.51 -13.01
CA VAL A 338 9.26 -12.77 -13.30
C VAL A 338 8.91 -13.37 -14.66
N VAL A 339 7.75 -13.01 -15.22
CA VAL A 339 7.40 -13.25 -16.63
C VAL A 339 7.19 -11.89 -17.30
N MET A 340 8.10 -11.51 -18.19
CA MET A 340 8.11 -10.20 -18.82
C MET A 340 7.97 -10.31 -20.33
N ALA A 341 7.07 -9.51 -20.92
CA ALA A 341 6.82 -9.49 -22.35
C ALA A 341 6.90 -8.07 -22.93
N ASP A 342 7.76 -7.93 -23.92
CA ASP A 342 7.89 -6.78 -24.81
C ASP A 342 7.66 -7.23 -26.26
N GLY A 343 6.96 -6.43 -27.06
CA GLY A 343 6.76 -6.67 -28.50
C GLY A 343 6.16 -8.05 -28.79
N ALA A 344 5.11 -8.42 -28.04
CA ALA A 344 4.54 -9.76 -28.08
C ALA A 344 3.14 -9.76 -28.70
N ARG A 345 2.80 -10.78 -29.50
CA ARG A 345 1.45 -10.99 -30.03
C ARG A 345 0.99 -12.42 -29.88
N HIS A 346 -0.30 -12.64 -29.61
CA HIS A 346 -0.85 -14.00 -29.56
C HIS A 346 -0.07 -14.93 -28.61
N ILE A 347 0.46 -14.39 -27.51
CA ILE A 347 1.11 -15.16 -26.46
C ILE A 347 0.04 -15.65 -25.48
N THR A 348 0.07 -16.93 -25.15
CA THR A 348 -0.84 -17.52 -24.17
C THR A 348 -0.05 -18.13 -23.01
N LEU A 349 -0.36 -17.71 -21.79
CA LEU A 349 0.01 -18.40 -20.56
C LEU A 349 -1.27 -19.06 -20.03
N SER A 350 -1.30 -20.39 -19.95
CA SER A 350 -2.51 -21.12 -19.57
C SER A 350 -2.23 -22.27 -18.61
N ASP A 351 -3.07 -22.48 -17.60
CA ASP A 351 -2.90 -23.60 -16.66
C ASP A 351 -1.54 -23.55 -15.91
N CYS A 352 -0.94 -22.37 -15.80
CA CYS A 352 0.37 -22.17 -15.17
C CYS A 352 0.23 -21.96 -13.67
N GLU A 353 1.32 -22.20 -12.96
CA GLU A 353 1.50 -21.71 -11.58
C GLU A 353 2.75 -20.86 -11.51
N ILE A 354 2.64 -19.67 -10.92
CA ILE A 354 3.77 -18.76 -10.67
C ILE A 354 3.70 -18.40 -9.19
N GLY A 355 4.74 -18.70 -8.42
CA GLY A 355 4.76 -18.28 -7.02
C GLY A 355 6.10 -18.38 -6.31
N HIS A 356 6.14 -17.99 -5.04
CA HIS A 356 7.38 -17.88 -4.26
C HIS A 356 8.36 -16.89 -4.92
N VAL A 357 7.89 -15.67 -5.23
CA VAL A 357 8.68 -14.66 -5.98
C VAL A 357 8.82 -13.35 -5.23
N GLY A 358 9.87 -12.58 -5.50
CA GLY A 358 10.12 -11.26 -4.90
C GLY A 358 9.46 -10.07 -5.62
N THR A 359 9.03 -10.22 -6.87
CA THR A 359 8.57 -9.11 -7.73
C THR A 359 7.13 -9.30 -8.21
N TYR A 360 6.72 -8.63 -9.30
CA TYR A 360 5.43 -8.92 -9.94
C TYR A 360 5.44 -10.31 -10.61
N ALA A 361 4.28 -10.94 -10.78
CA ALA A 361 4.23 -12.24 -11.45
C ALA A 361 4.34 -12.13 -12.98
N VAL A 362 3.51 -11.29 -13.60
CA VAL A 362 3.44 -11.16 -15.07
C VAL A 362 3.36 -9.69 -15.49
N TRP A 363 4.12 -9.29 -16.52
CA TRP A 363 4.01 -7.97 -17.14
C TRP A 363 3.97 -8.05 -18.67
N PHE A 364 2.82 -7.69 -19.25
CA PHE A 364 2.68 -7.35 -20.67
C PHE A 364 3.00 -5.87 -20.84
N ARG A 365 4.28 -5.54 -21.06
CA ARG A 365 4.79 -4.17 -20.88
C ARG A 365 4.57 -3.30 -22.11
N LYS A 366 5.47 -3.35 -23.09
CA LYS A 366 5.40 -2.47 -24.27
C LYS A 366 5.08 -3.26 -25.53
N GLY A 367 4.26 -2.69 -26.40
CA GLY A 367 3.91 -3.24 -27.71
C GLY A 367 3.31 -4.65 -27.67
N CYS A 368 2.57 -4.99 -26.62
CA CYS A 368 1.90 -6.28 -26.49
C CYS A 368 0.45 -6.22 -27.00
N PHE A 369 0.03 -7.21 -27.79
CA PHE A 369 -1.32 -7.27 -28.34
C PHE A 369 -1.89 -8.69 -28.37
N ASP A 370 -3.17 -8.84 -28.05
CA ASP A 370 -3.87 -10.13 -28.20
C ASP A 370 -3.20 -11.26 -27.40
N CYS A 371 -2.61 -10.93 -26.25
CA CYS A 371 -2.00 -11.88 -25.32
C CYS A 371 -2.97 -12.25 -24.19
N THR A 372 -2.84 -13.47 -23.67
CA THR A 372 -3.75 -14.02 -22.68
C THR A 372 -2.98 -14.66 -21.52
N LEU A 373 -3.39 -14.34 -20.30
CA LEU A 373 -3.11 -15.11 -19.09
C LEU A 373 -4.41 -15.72 -18.60
N GLN A 374 -4.50 -17.05 -18.56
CA GLN A 374 -5.72 -17.72 -18.16
C GLN A 374 -5.54 -18.99 -17.33
N ASN A 375 -6.58 -19.36 -16.58
CA ASN A 375 -6.63 -20.58 -15.79
C ASN A 375 -5.35 -20.78 -14.96
N SER A 376 -4.80 -19.74 -14.35
CA SER A 376 -3.49 -19.83 -13.69
C SER A 376 -3.58 -19.51 -12.21
N LEU A 377 -2.67 -20.10 -11.43
CA LEU A 377 -2.46 -19.74 -10.02
C LEU A 377 -1.25 -18.82 -9.92
N ILE A 378 -1.46 -17.60 -9.45
CA ILE A 378 -0.42 -16.67 -9.04
C ILE A 378 -0.49 -16.55 -7.52
N HIS A 379 0.57 -16.93 -6.83
CA HIS A 379 0.57 -16.93 -5.36
C HIS A 379 1.92 -16.57 -4.76
N ASP A 380 1.93 -16.05 -3.54
CA ASP A 380 3.15 -15.77 -2.77
C ASP A 380 4.17 -14.90 -3.53
N PHE A 381 3.82 -13.63 -3.72
CA PHE A 381 4.63 -12.68 -4.49
C PHE A 381 4.94 -11.40 -3.71
N GLY A 382 6.16 -10.87 -3.88
CA GLY A 382 6.64 -9.70 -3.15
C GLY A 382 5.99 -8.38 -3.59
N ALA A 383 5.61 -8.24 -4.86
CA ALA A 383 4.91 -7.06 -5.38
C ALA A 383 3.45 -7.38 -5.72
N GLY A 384 3.05 -7.27 -7.00
CA GLY A 384 1.66 -7.49 -7.44
C GLY A 384 1.50 -8.66 -8.40
N GLY A 385 0.26 -8.94 -8.83
CA GLY A 385 -0.02 -10.07 -9.70
C GLY A 385 0.35 -9.79 -11.16
N VAL A 386 -0.45 -8.98 -11.84
CA VAL A 386 -0.35 -8.76 -13.29
C VAL A 386 -0.27 -7.28 -13.63
N ARG A 387 0.64 -6.92 -14.54
CA ARG A 387 0.76 -5.57 -15.11
C ARG A 387 0.49 -5.57 -16.61
N ILE A 388 -0.21 -4.53 -17.07
CA ILE A 388 -0.57 -4.33 -18.46
C ILE A 388 -0.24 -2.88 -18.86
N GLY A 389 0.63 -2.72 -19.86
CA GLY A 389 1.08 -1.41 -20.33
C GLY A 389 2.14 -0.76 -19.45
N GLU A 390 2.45 0.49 -19.74
CA GLU A 390 3.46 1.30 -19.05
C GLU A 390 2.83 2.53 -18.38
N THR A 391 3.60 3.24 -17.56
CA THR A 391 3.17 4.48 -16.89
C THR A 391 3.10 5.66 -17.87
N GLY A 392 3.91 5.64 -18.93
CA GLY A 392 3.95 6.66 -19.98
C GLY A 392 3.16 6.27 -21.24
N ILE A 393 2.65 7.26 -21.96
CA ILE A 393 2.09 7.05 -23.29
C ILE A 393 3.25 6.98 -24.29
N ALA A 394 3.45 5.81 -24.90
CA ALA A 394 4.49 5.64 -25.91
C ALA A 394 4.24 6.55 -27.13
N ALA A 395 5.29 7.24 -27.57
CA ALA A 395 5.25 8.09 -28.76
C ALA A 395 5.01 7.25 -30.03
N ASN A 396 5.68 6.10 -30.13
CA ASN A 396 5.41 5.14 -31.19
C ASN A 396 4.14 4.32 -30.88
N GLN A 397 3.19 4.32 -31.80
CA GLN A 397 1.95 3.57 -31.62
C GLN A 397 2.16 2.06 -31.57
N ALA A 398 3.18 1.53 -32.25
CA ALA A 398 3.49 0.10 -32.22
C ALA A 398 3.90 -0.39 -30.82
N GLU A 399 4.43 0.50 -29.97
CA GLU A 399 4.83 0.19 -28.60
C GLU A 399 3.69 0.35 -27.58
N ARG A 400 2.48 0.74 -28.00
CA ARG A 400 1.33 0.87 -27.10
C ARG A 400 0.67 -0.48 -26.92
N THR A 401 0.65 -0.99 -25.69
CA THR A 401 -0.01 -2.26 -25.36
C THR A 401 -1.53 -2.12 -25.38
N ALA A 402 -2.25 -3.16 -25.85
CA ALA A 402 -3.71 -3.22 -25.84
C ALA A 402 -4.23 -4.67 -25.98
N ARG A 403 -5.53 -4.89 -25.76
CA ARG A 403 -6.18 -6.20 -25.98
C ARG A 403 -5.55 -7.36 -25.22
N ILE A 404 -5.15 -7.12 -23.97
CA ILE A 404 -4.67 -8.16 -23.07
C ILE A 404 -5.87 -8.78 -22.33
N THR A 405 -5.90 -10.10 -22.25
CA THR A 405 -6.92 -10.86 -21.50
C THR A 405 -6.29 -11.49 -20.26
N VAL A 406 -6.83 -11.17 -19.09
CA VAL A 406 -6.52 -11.81 -17.80
C VAL A 406 -7.80 -12.48 -17.33
N ASP A 407 -7.93 -13.77 -17.60
CA ASP A 407 -9.19 -14.49 -17.42
C ASP A 407 -9.06 -15.75 -16.54
N ASN A 408 -9.96 -15.93 -15.58
CA ASN A 408 -10.06 -17.17 -14.82
C ASN A 408 -8.82 -17.53 -13.98
N ASN A 409 -8.16 -16.54 -13.38
CA ASN A 409 -6.97 -16.75 -12.56
C ASN A 409 -7.28 -16.63 -11.06
N ILE A 410 -6.50 -17.33 -10.25
CA ILE A 410 -6.44 -17.10 -8.79
C ILE A 410 -5.16 -16.31 -8.53
N ILE A 411 -5.28 -15.12 -7.95
CA ILE A 411 -4.16 -14.21 -7.64
C ILE A 411 -4.21 -13.90 -6.16
N ARG A 412 -3.30 -14.46 -5.34
CA ARG A 412 -3.39 -14.29 -3.89
C ARG A 412 -2.07 -14.30 -3.14
N HIS A 413 -2.09 -13.90 -1.87
CA HIS A 413 -0.92 -13.91 -0.98
C HIS A 413 0.19 -13.01 -1.53
N GLY A 414 -0.08 -11.70 -1.55
CA GLY A 414 0.70 -10.73 -2.33
C GLY A 414 1.09 -9.46 -1.60
N GLY A 415 2.12 -8.78 -2.10
CA GLY A 415 2.60 -7.50 -1.56
C GLY A 415 3.48 -7.64 -0.34
N TYR A 416 4.15 -8.79 -0.15
CA TYR A 416 4.97 -9.05 1.04
C TYR A 416 6.23 -8.17 1.14
N ILE A 417 6.72 -7.63 0.03
CA ILE A 417 7.88 -6.72 -0.02
C ILE A 417 7.43 -5.29 -0.35
N PHE A 418 6.46 -5.17 -1.26
CA PHE A 418 5.84 -3.92 -1.70
C PHE A 418 4.33 -3.95 -1.44
N PRO A 419 3.88 -3.61 -0.22
CA PRO A 419 2.47 -3.61 0.12
C PRO A 419 1.61 -2.72 -0.77
N CYS A 420 2.17 -1.67 -1.39
CA CYS A 420 1.44 -0.78 -2.29
C CYS A 420 1.16 -1.36 -3.67
N ALA A 421 1.67 -2.55 -3.98
CA ALA A 421 1.39 -3.24 -5.23
C ALA A 421 -0.06 -3.75 -5.30
N VAL A 422 -0.54 -4.08 -6.51
CA VAL A 422 -1.94 -4.44 -6.75
C VAL A 422 -2.08 -5.80 -7.42
N GLY A 423 -3.27 -6.40 -7.34
CA GLY A 423 -3.56 -7.69 -7.97
C GLY A 423 -3.45 -7.63 -9.49
N VAL A 424 -4.17 -6.69 -10.11
CA VAL A 424 -4.06 -6.39 -11.56
C VAL A 424 -3.96 -4.89 -11.77
N TRP A 425 -2.91 -4.45 -12.46
CA TRP A 425 -2.68 -3.05 -12.84
C TRP A 425 -2.74 -2.86 -14.35
N ILE A 426 -3.58 -1.92 -14.80
CA ILE A 426 -3.62 -1.44 -16.19
C ILE A 426 -3.10 0.00 -16.22
N GLY A 427 -1.93 0.20 -16.80
CA GLY A 427 -1.38 1.53 -17.07
C GLY A 427 -1.97 2.17 -18.33
N GLN A 428 -1.11 2.67 -19.22
CA GLN A 428 -1.49 3.24 -20.51
C GLN A 428 -1.79 2.14 -21.54
N SER A 429 -2.95 1.48 -21.42
CA SER A 429 -3.36 0.38 -22.29
C SER A 429 -4.89 0.30 -22.46
N SER A 430 -5.35 0.07 -23.70
CA SER A 430 -6.77 0.05 -24.05
C SER A 430 -7.30 -1.35 -24.37
N ASP A 431 -8.62 -1.48 -24.38
CA ASP A 431 -9.34 -2.66 -24.87
C ASP A 431 -8.97 -3.97 -24.14
N ASN A 432 -8.51 -3.89 -22.90
CA ASN A 432 -8.15 -5.06 -22.09
C ASN A 432 -9.38 -5.68 -21.44
N ARG A 433 -9.28 -6.97 -21.11
CA ARG A 433 -10.31 -7.73 -20.42
C ARG A 433 -9.73 -8.37 -19.17
N VAL A 434 -10.25 -8.00 -18.01
CA VAL A 434 -9.94 -8.64 -16.72
C VAL A 434 -11.21 -9.30 -16.23
N SER A 435 -11.32 -10.63 -16.38
CA SER A 435 -12.55 -11.34 -16.07
C SER A 435 -12.40 -12.64 -15.29
N HIS A 436 -13.41 -12.97 -14.48
CA HIS A 436 -13.45 -14.25 -13.77
C HIS A 436 -12.25 -14.54 -12.87
N ASN A 437 -11.57 -13.52 -12.34
CA ASN A 437 -10.44 -13.74 -11.44
C ASN A 437 -10.90 -13.77 -9.96
N ASP A 438 -10.27 -14.59 -9.13
CA ASP A 438 -10.34 -14.48 -7.66
C ASP A 438 -9.05 -13.83 -7.17
N ILE A 439 -9.14 -12.60 -6.67
CA ILE A 439 -8.02 -11.78 -6.19
C ILE A 439 -8.15 -11.62 -4.68
N ALA A 440 -7.18 -12.08 -3.90
CA ALA A 440 -7.32 -12.06 -2.44
C ALA A 440 -6.01 -11.94 -1.67
N ASP A 441 -6.08 -11.48 -0.43
CA ASP A 441 -4.93 -11.47 0.49
C ASP A 441 -3.77 -10.56 0.04
N LEU A 442 -4.10 -9.32 -0.32
CA LEU A 442 -3.14 -8.24 -0.60
C LEU A 442 -3.25 -7.13 0.44
N PHE A 443 -2.20 -6.32 0.58
CA PHE A 443 -2.18 -5.18 1.53
C PHE A 443 -2.73 -3.86 0.97
N TYR A 444 -3.14 -3.83 -0.30
CA TYR A 444 -3.64 -2.63 -0.97
C TYR A 444 -4.74 -2.99 -1.98
N THR A 445 -4.85 -2.25 -3.08
CA THR A 445 -5.93 -2.34 -4.08
C THR A 445 -5.92 -3.66 -4.86
N GLY A 446 -7.11 -4.21 -5.12
CA GLY A 446 -7.26 -5.43 -5.92
C GLY A 446 -7.01 -5.20 -7.41
N ILE A 447 -7.76 -4.27 -8.01
CA ILE A 447 -7.65 -3.92 -9.44
C ILE A 447 -7.46 -2.41 -9.60
N SER A 448 -6.47 -1.98 -10.37
CA SER A 448 -6.17 -0.57 -10.63
C SER A 448 -6.14 -0.31 -12.14
N VAL A 449 -6.93 0.67 -12.61
CA VAL A 449 -7.10 0.97 -14.05
C VAL A 449 -6.86 2.44 -14.35
N GLY A 450 -5.82 2.72 -15.13
CA GLY A 450 -5.43 4.05 -15.56
C GLY A 450 -4.19 4.58 -14.84
N TRP A 451 -3.56 5.57 -15.45
CA TRP A 451 -2.34 6.20 -14.94
C TRP A 451 -2.22 7.66 -15.38
N ARG A 452 -3.25 8.45 -15.03
CA ARG A 452 -3.30 9.89 -15.31
C ARG A 452 -4.05 10.64 -14.21
N TRP A 453 -3.33 11.42 -13.42
CA TRP A 453 -3.92 12.38 -12.49
C TRP A 453 -4.49 13.58 -13.27
N GLY A 454 -5.81 13.72 -13.26
CA GLY A 454 -6.55 14.78 -13.95
C GLY A 454 -7.05 14.40 -15.34
N TYR A 455 -7.54 15.40 -16.08
CA TYR A 455 -8.33 15.20 -17.32
C TYR A 455 -7.53 15.16 -18.63
N ALA A 456 -6.19 15.10 -18.56
CA ALA A 456 -5.37 15.01 -19.77
C ALA A 456 -5.49 13.63 -20.45
N GLU A 457 -4.90 13.50 -21.64
CA GLU A 457 -4.98 12.26 -22.41
C GLU A 457 -4.51 11.03 -21.61
N SER A 458 -5.30 9.96 -21.76
CA SER A 458 -5.08 8.63 -21.20
C SER A 458 -5.44 7.58 -22.25
N LEU A 459 -4.66 6.49 -22.32
CA LEU A 459 -4.94 5.34 -23.17
C LEU A 459 -5.76 4.26 -22.46
N ALA A 460 -6.00 4.39 -21.15
CA ALA A 460 -6.72 3.40 -20.35
C ALA A 460 -8.24 3.40 -20.60
N LYS A 461 -8.64 3.13 -21.85
CA LYS A 461 -10.01 3.26 -22.35
C LYS A 461 -10.55 1.93 -22.84
N ARG A 462 -11.88 1.79 -22.83
CA ARG A 462 -12.59 0.60 -23.33
C ARG A 462 -12.14 -0.70 -22.65
N ASN A 463 -11.67 -0.61 -21.41
CA ASN A 463 -11.31 -1.78 -20.62
C ASN A 463 -12.57 -2.44 -20.06
N THR A 464 -12.62 -3.76 -20.03
CA THR A 464 -13.74 -4.52 -19.48
C THR A 464 -13.28 -5.27 -18.23
N ILE A 465 -13.81 -4.87 -17.07
CA ILE A 465 -13.53 -5.48 -15.77
C ILE A 465 -14.81 -6.17 -15.28
N GLU A 466 -14.90 -7.49 -15.43
CA GLU A 466 -16.16 -8.18 -15.16
C GLU A 466 -16.07 -9.56 -14.52
N PHE A 467 -17.05 -9.87 -13.66
CA PHE A 467 -17.12 -11.16 -12.96
C PHE A 467 -15.88 -11.49 -12.12
N ASN A 468 -15.16 -10.50 -11.61
CA ASN A 468 -14.06 -10.74 -10.67
C ASN A 468 -14.58 -10.79 -9.23
N ARG A 469 -13.99 -11.64 -8.40
CA ARG A 469 -14.15 -11.64 -6.94
C ARG A 469 -12.87 -11.07 -6.34
N VAL A 470 -12.98 -9.99 -5.59
CA VAL A 470 -11.85 -9.34 -4.91
C VAL A 470 -12.16 -9.30 -3.43
N ARG A 471 -11.30 -9.91 -2.60
CA ARG A 471 -11.61 -10.10 -1.18
C ARG A 471 -10.41 -10.11 -0.23
N HIS A 472 -10.63 -9.76 1.04
CA HIS A 472 -9.60 -9.81 2.08
C HIS A 472 -8.36 -8.99 1.71
N ILE A 473 -8.57 -7.72 1.37
CA ILE A 473 -7.49 -6.82 0.93
C ILE A 473 -7.36 -5.59 1.85
N GLY A 474 -6.21 -4.93 1.80
CA GLY A 474 -5.86 -3.75 2.59
C GLY A 474 -5.30 -4.12 3.97
N LYS A 475 -5.96 -5.03 4.68
CA LYS A 475 -5.54 -5.59 5.98
C LYS A 475 -5.13 -4.55 7.02
N GLY A 476 -5.67 -3.33 6.93
CA GLY A 476 -5.34 -2.24 7.86
C GLY A 476 -3.89 -1.72 7.78
N LEU A 477 -3.12 -2.06 6.73
CA LEU A 477 -1.71 -1.63 6.61
C LEU A 477 -1.56 -0.28 5.88
N LEU A 478 -2.15 -0.15 4.69
CA LEU A 478 -2.13 1.06 3.88
C LEU A 478 -3.50 1.75 3.83
N SER A 479 -3.51 3.00 3.37
CA SER A 479 -4.69 3.86 3.19
C SER A 479 -4.90 4.19 1.71
N ASP A 480 -5.97 4.91 1.38
CA ASP A 480 -6.27 5.40 0.02
C ASP A 480 -6.35 4.30 -1.04
N MET A 481 -7.23 3.33 -0.80
CA MET A 481 -7.29 2.08 -1.57
C MET A 481 -8.73 1.65 -1.85
N GLY A 482 -8.93 0.78 -2.86
CA GLY A 482 -10.24 0.19 -3.14
C GLY A 482 -10.20 -1.24 -3.67
N GLY A 483 -11.37 -1.89 -3.74
CA GLY A 483 -11.54 -3.15 -4.45
C GLY A 483 -11.18 -2.99 -5.93
N ILE A 484 -11.71 -1.91 -6.52
CA ILE A 484 -11.24 -1.35 -7.78
C ILE A 484 -10.95 0.15 -7.64
N TYR A 485 -9.83 0.56 -8.20
CA TYR A 485 -9.36 1.95 -8.30
C TYR A 485 -9.25 2.37 -9.75
N THR A 486 -9.74 3.56 -10.11
CA THR A 486 -9.61 4.12 -11.46
C THR A 486 -8.98 5.50 -11.47
N LEU A 487 -8.25 5.83 -12.54
CA LEU A 487 -7.46 7.05 -12.62
C LEU A 487 -7.41 7.63 -14.05
N GLY A 488 -7.88 8.87 -14.20
CA GLY A 488 -7.88 9.61 -15.46
C GLY A 488 -8.98 9.22 -16.48
N PRO A 489 -9.00 9.85 -17.67
CA PRO A 489 -10.08 9.63 -18.63
C PRO A 489 -10.11 8.22 -19.21
N SER A 490 -11.23 7.51 -19.03
CA SER A 490 -11.36 6.07 -19.30
C SER A 490 -12.64 5.74 -20.07
N GLN A 491 -13.03 6.60 -21.01
CA GLN A 491 -14.31 6.44 -21.71
C GLN A 491 -14.47 5.06 -22.34
N GLY A 492 -15.67 4.49 -22.18
CA GLY A 492 -16.03 3.16 -22.66
C GLY A 492 -15.52 2.02 -21.78
N THR A 493 -14.76 2.31 -20.72
CA THR A 493 -14.43 1.31 -19.70
C THR A 493 -15.68 0.93 -18.91
N VAL A 494 -15.83 -0.38 -18.64
CA VAL A 494 -16.97 -0.95 -17.92
C VAL A 494 -16.48 -1.82 -16.78
N VAL A 495 -17.04 -1.61 -15.60
CA VAL A 495 -16.82 -2.37 -14.38
C VAL A 495 -18.15 -3.01 -13.99
N ARG A 496 -18.31 -4.32 -14.23
CA ARG A 496 -19.61 -4.95 -14.04
C ARG A 496 -19.63 -6.38 -13.51
N ASN A 497 -20.70 -6.73 -12.80
CA ASN A 497 -20.90 -8.08 -12.26
C ASN A 497 -19.74 -8.57 -11.36
N ASN A 498 -18.98 -7.65 -10.76
CA ASN A 498 -17.90 -7.99 -9.83
C ASN A 498 -18.45 -8.08 -8.40
N VAL A 499 -17.71 -8.79 -7.55
CA VAL A 499 -17.97 -8.92 -6.13
C VAL A 499 -16.74 -8.41 -5.36
N PHE A 500 -16.90 -7.34 -4.59
CA PHE A 500 -15.84 -6.70 -3.81
C PHE A 500 -16.19 -6.75 -2.31
N HIS A 501 -15.39 -7.41 -1.48
CA HIS A 501 -15.71 -7.51 -0.06
C HIS A 501 -14.53 -7.75 0.88
N ASP A 502 -14.74 -7.56 2.18
CA ASP A 502 -13.68 -7.70 3.19
C ASP A 502 -12.48 -6.80 2.87
N ILE A 503 -12.75 -5.49 2.77
CA ILE A 503 -11.78 -4.46 2.34
C ILE A 503 -11.55 -3.49 3.49
N TYR A 504 -10.33 -3.45 4.01
CA TYR A 504 -10.02 -2.66 5.20
C TYR A 504 -8.72 -1.87 5.07
N ALA A 505 -8.81 -0.55 5.16
CA ALA A 505 -7.68 0.37 5.11
C ALA A 505 -7.26 0.83 6.52
N TYR A 506 -6.01 1.27 6.67
CA TYR A 506 -5.49 1.77 7.94
C TYR A 506 -6.28 3.00 8.45
N SER A 507 -6.18 4.13 7.76
CA SER A 507 -6.78 5.40 8.20
C SER A 507 -8.01 5.74 7.38
N TYR A 508 -7.84 6.28 6.18
CA TYR A 508 -8.89 6.57 5.21
C TYR A 508 -8.82 5.61 4.00
N GLY A 509 -9.95 5.43 3.34
CA GLY A 509 -10.07 4.53 2.19
C GLY A 509 -10.49 3.11 2.56
N GLY A 510 -10.28 2.16 1.66
CA GLY A 510 -10.92 0.85 1.76
C GLY A 510 -12.35 0.94 1.23
N TRP A 511 -12.46 1.40 -0.01
CA TRP A 511 -13.72 1.48 -0.75
C TRP A 511 -13.94 0.23 -1.61
N GLY A 512 -15.19 -0.03 -2.01
CA GLY A 512 -15.46 -1.02 -3.05
C GLY A 512 -15.09 -0.49 -4.43
N LEU A 513 -15.82 0.54 -4.86
CA LEU A 513 -15.67 1.21 -6.15
C LEU A 513 -15.03 2.59 -5.93
N TYR A 514 -13.76 2.75 -6.28
CA TYR A 514 -13.03 4.00 -6.06
C TYR A 514 -12.65 4.68 -7.39
N THR A 515 -13.26 5.84 -7.63
CA THR A 515 -12.95 6.71 -8.77
C THR A 515 -12.10 7.90 -8.33
N ASP A 516 -10.80 7.81 -8.62
CA ASP A 516 -9.81 8.82 -8.27
C ASP A 516 -9.55 9.79 -9.44
N GLU A 517 -8.60 10.70 -9.24
CA GLU A 517 -8.24 11.86 -10.04
C GLU A 517 -8.52 11.76 -11.55
N GLY A 518 -9.63 12.38 -11.99
CA GLY A 518 -9.94 12.54 -13.42
C GLY A 518 -10.62 11.33 -14.06
N SER A 519 -11.01 10.33 -13.26
CA SER A 519 -11.83 9.18 -13.71
C SER A 519 -13.03 9.68 -14.49
N THR A 520 -13.11 9.34 -15.78
CA THR A 520 -14.12 9.91 -16.69
C THR A 520 -14.80 8.87 -17.55
N GLY A 521 -16.14 8.94 -17.63
CA GLY A 521 -16.96 8.18 -18.57
C GLY A 521 -16.92 6.66 -18.36
N ILE A 522 -16.82 6.23 -17.10
CA ILE A 522 -16.77 4.82 -16.70
C ILE A 522 -18.17 4.36 -16.28
N LEU A 523 -18.57 3.17 -16.73
CA LEU A 523 -19.81 2.53 -16.30
C LEU A 523 -19.52 1.49 -15.20
N PHE A 524 -20.11 1.69 -14.02
CA PHE A 524 -20.14 0.74 -12.91
C PHE A 524 -21.55 0.13 -12.81
N GLU A 525 -21.69 -1.13 -13.20
CA GLU A 525 -23.00 -1.79 -13.34
C GLU A 525 -23.07 -3.18 -12.72
N ASN A 526 -24.13 -3.52 -11.98
CA ASN A 526 -24.33 -4.87 -11.43
C ASN A 526 -23.21 -5.35 -10.51
N ASN A 527 -22.51 -4.47 -9.80
CA ASN A 527 -21.50 -4.90 -8.83
C ASN A 527 -22.17 -5.13 -7.47
N LEU A 528 -21.71 -6.16 -6.76
CA LEU A 528 -22.00 -6.37 -5.35
C LEU A 528 -20.77 -5.93 -4.55
N VAL A 529 -20.98 -5.00 -3.62
CA VAL A 529 -19.94 -4.52 -2.71
C VAL A 529 -20.45 -4.69 -1.29
N TYR A 530 -19.67 -5.34 -0.42
CA TYR A 530 -20.07 -5.50 0.98
C TYR A 530 -18.90 -5.64 1.95
N ARG A 531 -19.09 -5.29 3.23
CA ARG A 531 -18.04 -5.31 4.26
C ARG A 531 -16.77 -4.57 3.83
N VAL A 532 -16.93 -3.28 3.60
CA VAL A 532 -15.84 -2.36 3.24
C VAL A 532 -15.76 -1.24 4.27
N LYS A 533 -14.55 -0.80 4.62
CA LYS A 533 -14.35 0.17 5.71
C LYS A 533 -15.00 1.53 5.42
N THR A 534 -14.59 2.21 4.34
CA THR A 534 -14.96 3.63 4.17
C THR A 534 -16.19 3.84 3.30
N GLY A 535 -16.41 3.04 2.25
CA GLY A 535 -17.63 3.16 1.45
C GLY A 535 -17.79 2.20 0.28
N GLY A 536 -19.04 1.87 -0.03
CA GLY A 536 -19.37 1.02 -1.17
C GLY A 536 -18.93 1.64 -2.50
N PHE A 537 -19.10 2.96 -2.61
CA PHE A 537 -18.63 3.78 -3.72
C PHE A 537 -18.04 5.10 -3.25
N HIS A 538 -16.97 5.54 -3.92
CA HIS A 538 -16.37 6.85 -3.73
C HIS A 538 -16.03 7.53 -5.06
N GLN A 539 -16.51 8.77 -5.19
CA GLN A 539 -16.02 9.74 -6.16
C GLN A 539 -15.06 10.72 -5.47
N HIS A 540 -13.74 10.58 -5.68
CA HIS A 540 -12.82 11.63 -5.25
C HIS A 540 -12.99 12.85 -6.15
N TYR A 541 -12.60 12.74 -7.43
CA TYR A 541 -12.98 13.68 -8.48
C TYR A 541 -12.91 13.07 -9.87
N GLY A 542 -13.74 13.55 -10.78
CA GLY A 542 -14.00 12.87 -12.05
C GLY A 542 -15.23 13.41 -12.76
N ARG A 543 -15.52 12.88 -13.94
CA ARG A 543 -16.54 13.41 -14.85
C ARG A 543 -17.40 12.33 -15.49
N GLU A 544 -18.72 12.53 -15.49
CA GLU A 544 -19.68 11.71 -16.26
C GLU A 544 -19.56 10.20 -16.00
N ASN A 545 -19.15 9.78 -14.79
CA ASN A 545 -19.18 8.36 -14.41
C ASN A 545 -20.63 7.93 -14.16
N VAL A 546 -20.98 6.69 -14.48
CA VAL A 546 -22.32 6.15 -14.27
C VAL A 546 -22.25 4.98 -13.31
N ILE A 547 -22.90 5.10 -12.16
CA ILE A 547 -22.98 4.10 -11.12
C ILE A 547 -24.43 3.64 -11.08
N ARG A 548 -24.70 2.45 -11.61
CA ARG A 548 -26.07 1.96 -11.70
C ARG A 548 -26.25 0.49 -11.38
N ASN A 549 -27.43 0.13 -10.86
CA ASN A 549 -27.80 -1.26 -10.67
C ASN A 549 -26.84 -2.06 -9.78
N ASN A 550 -26.17 -1.40 -8.84
CA ASN A 550 -25.26 -2.04 -7.89
C ASN A 550 -25.98 -2.34 -6.56
N ILE A 551 -25.49 -3.35 -5.84
CA ILE A 551 -25.84 -3.58 -4.43
C ILE A 551 -24.63 -3.15 -3.60
N LEU A 552 -24.79 -2.10 -2.81
CA LEU A 552 -23.78 -1.58 -1.89
C LEU A 552 -24.25 -1.85 -0.48
N ALA A 553 -23.55 -2.73 0.24
CA ALA A 553 -24.01 -3.21 1.53
C ALA A 553 -22.95 -3.13 2.64
N PHE A 554 -23.39 -3.00 3.90
CA PHE A 554 -22.54 -3.18 5.09
C PHE A 554 -21.19 -2.45 5.04
N SER A 555 -21.16 -1.19 4.60
CA SER A 555 -19.96 -0.37 4.80
C SER A 555 -19.93 0.17 6.23
N GLU A 556 -18.75 0.20 6.84
CA GLU A 556 -18.58 0.53 8.27
C GLU A 556 -18.78 2.02 8.56
N LEU A 557 -18.12 2.91 7.81
CA LEU A 557 -18.12 4.35 8.10
C LEU A 557 -19.19 5.11 7.31
N TYR A 558 -19.16 4.97 5.98
CA TYR A 558 -20.03 5.69 5.06
C TYR A 558 -20.55 4.74 3.99
N GLN A 559 -21.76 4.92 3.46
CA GLN A 559 -22.23 4.03 2.40
C GLN A 559 -21.79 4.50 1.02
N VAL A 560 -21.90 5.81 0.75
CA VAL A 560 -21.37 6.44 -0.45
C VAL A 560 -20.71 7.78 -0.14
N GLN A 561 -19.57 8.01 -0.78
CA GLN A 561 -18.73 9.17 -0.52
C GLN A 561 -18.47 9.96 -1.80
N ALA A 562 -18.37 11.28 -1.67
CA ALA A 562 -17.81 12.14 -2.70
C ALA A 562 -16.95 13.24 -2.07
N THR A 563 -15.90 13.73 -2.74
CA THR A 563 -14.95 14.66 -2.10
C THR A 563 -14.82 16.01 -2.80
N ARG A 564 -14.58 16.06 -4.12
CA ARG A 564 -14.22 17.30 -4.82
C ARG A 564 -15.40 17.90 -5.58
N VAL A 565 -15.71 19.16 -5.29
CA VAL A 565 -16.70 19.95 -6.03
C VAL A 565 -16.09 20.46 -7.34
N GLU A 566 -16.78 20.21 -8.46
CA GLU A 566 -16.39 20.61 -9.80
C GLU A 566 -17.59 21.25 -10.54
N ASP A 567 -17.31 22.02 -11.59
CA ASP A 567 -18.28 22.82 -12.34
C ASP A 567 -18.98 22.06 -13.47
N HIS A 568 -18.77 20.74 -13.54
CA HIS A 568 -19.39 19.82 -14.48
C HIS A 568 -19.99 18.62 -13.75
N LEU A 569 -20.85 17.86 -14.44
CA LEU A 569 -21.40 16.61 -13.93
C LEU A 569 -20.27 15.65 -13.52
N SER A 570 -20.19 15.33 -12.23
CA SER A 570 -19.22 14.37 -11.71
C SER A 570 -19.67 12.95 -12.01
N PHE A 571 -20.91 12.60 -11.65
CA PHE A 571 -21.45 11.25 -11.85
C PHE A 571 -22.98 11.21 -11.86
N THR A 572 -23.51 10.12 -12.40
CA THR A 572 -24.90 9.68 -12.27
C THR A 572 -24.95 8.47 -11.33
N PHE A 573 -25.81 8.52 -10.31
CA PHE A 573 -26.05 7.44 -9.35
C PHE A 573 -27.51 7.00 -9.40
N GLU A 574 -27.80 5.92 -10.12
CA GLU A 574 -29.18 5.50 -10.39
C GLU A 574 -29.46 4.02 -10.19
N ASN A 575 -30.69 3.68 -9.80
CA ASN A 575 -31.11 2.27 -9.73
C ASN A 575 -30.23 1.40 -8.84
N ASN A 576 -29.59 1.95 -7.79
CA ASN A 576 -28.78 1.16 -6.87
C ASN A 576 -29.60 0.73 -5.64
N ILE A 577 -29.20 -0.36 -5.01
CA ILE A 577 -29.63 -0.75 -3.66
C ILE A 577 -28.50 -0.39 -2.71
N VAL A 578 -28.81 0.39 -1.66
CA VAL A 578 -27.89 0.70 -0.57
C VAL A 578 -28.47 0.13 0.73
N TYR A 579 -27.83 -0.89 1.29
CA TYR A 579 -28.32 -1.67 2.44
C TYR A 579 -27.28 -1.66 3.57
N TYR A 580 -27.60 -1.10 4.73
CA TYR A 580 -26.58 -0.92 5.77
C TYR A 580 -27.18 -1.00 7.18
N ASP A 581 -26.35 -1.26 8.17
CA ASP A 581 -26.74 -1.40 9.58
C ASP A 581 -25.96 -0.47 10.52
N GLN A 582 -24.94 0.20 10.01
CA GLN A 582 -24.10 1.15 10.72
C GLN A 582 -23.52 2.22 9.77
N GLY A 583 -22.86 3.22 10.34
CA GLY A 583 -22.29 4.35 9.60
C GLY A 583 -23.35 5.33 9.09
N VAL A 584 -22.94 6.26 8.24
CA VAL A 584 -23.85 7.26 7.64
C VAL A 584 -24.00 7.07 6.13
N LEU A 585 -25.15 7.44 5.57
CA LEU A 585 -25.44 7.21 4.16
C LEU A 585 -24.48 7.99 3.23
N LEU A 586 -24.48 9.33 3.35
CA LEU A 586 -23.72 10.23 2.50
C LEU A 586 -22.54 10.85 3.25
N ARG A 587 -21.35 10.80 2.67
CA ARG A 587 -20.19 11.58 3.12
C ARG A 587 -19.69 12.54 2.06
N GLY A 588 -19.49 13.80 2.46
CA GLY A 588 -18.92 14.86 1.62
C GLY A 588 -19.95 15.88 1.11
N PRO A 589 -19.55 16.77 0.17
CA PRO A 589 -20.33 17.95 -0.19
C PRO A 589 -21.43 17.66 -1.24
N TRP A 590 -22.28 16.66 -1.00
CA TRP A 590 -23.34 16.23 -1.95
C TRP A 590 -24.30 17.35 -2.34
N ASP A 591 -24.55 18.30 -1.44
CA ASP A 591 -25.36 19.51 -1.64
C ASP A 591 -24.74 20.53 -2.61
N ARG A 592 -23.42 20.44 -2.85
CA ARG A 592 -22.67 21.36 -3.73
C ARG A 592 -22.14 20.68 -4.98
N LEU A 593 -22.10 19.35 -5.00
CA LEU A 593 -21.63 18.56 -6.14
C LEU A 593 -22.64 18.59 -7.29
N GLN A 594 -22.14 18.77 -8.52
CA GLN A 594 -22.93 18.50 -9.71
C GLN A 594 -23.02 16.98 -9.91
N HIS A 595 -24.11 16.39 -9.44
CA HIS A 595 -24.41 14.98 -9.60
C HIS A 595 -25.87 14.79 -10.01
N GLU A 596 -26.16 13.67 -10.66
CA GLU A 596 -27.53 13.22 -10.87
C GLU A 596 -27.78 11.98 -10.03
N SER A 597 -28.84 11.96 -9.22
CA SER A 597 -29.25 10.76 -8.51
C SER A 597 -30.75 10.54 -8.57
N ARG A 598 -31.16 9.27 -8.72
CA ARG A 598 -32.57 8.89 -8.97
C ARG A 598 -32.81 7.41 -8.80
N LYS A 599 -34.06 7.05 -8.47
CA LYS A 599 -34.58 5.67 -8.50
C LYS A 599 -33.74 4.66 -7.71
N ASN A 600 -33.09 5.11 -6.64
CA ASN A 600 -32.31 4.26 -5.74
C ASN A 600 -33.22 3.72 -4.61
N CYS A 601 -32.88 2.55 -4.08
CA CYS A 601 -33.54 1.95 -2.93
C CYS A 601 -32.58 1.98 -1.74
N TYR A 602 -32.96 2.68 -0.68
CA TYR A 602 -32.16 2.81 0.55
C TYR A 602 -32.82 2.07 1.71
N TRP A 603 -32.01 1.35 2.49
CA TRP A 603 -32.50 0.65 3.67
C TRP A 603 -31.45 0.60 4.78
N HIS A 604 -31.88 0.99 5.99
CA HIS A 604 -31.11 0.81 7.20
C HIS A 604 -31.67 -0.37 7.99
N ALA A 605 -30.93 -1.48 8.08
CA ALA A 605 -31.36 -2.72 8.72
C ALA A 605 -31.43 -2.66 10.25
N GLY A 606 -30.79 -1.69 10.88
CA GLY A 606 -30.84 -1.44 12.33
C GLY A 606 -31.97 -0.52 12.83
N ASP A 607 -33.08 -0.40 12.10
CA ASP A 607 -34.26 0.41 12.45
C ASP A 607 -34.00 1.93 12.68
N GLN A 608 -32.89 2.46 12.19
CA GLN A 608 -32.60 3.90 12.20
C GLN A 608 -33.19 4.59 10.97
N PRO A 609 -33.56 5.88 11.06
CA PRO A 609 -33.97 6.65 9.88
C PRO A 609 -32.83 6.74 8.86
N VAL A 610 -33.19 6.63 7.57
CA VAL A 610 -32.25 6.91 6.47
C VAL A 610 -32.22 8.43 6.23
N GLU A 611 -31.06 9.04 6.45
CA GLU A 611 -30.85 10.48 6.34
C GLU A 611 -29.86 10.86 5.23
N PHE A 612 -30.14 11.97 4.54
CA PHE A 612 -29.35 12.55 3.46
C PHE A 612 -28.75 13.87 3.95
N LEU A 613 -27.53 13.82 4.50
CA LEU A 613 -26.88 14.96 5.17
C LEU A 613 -27.80 15.62 6.22
N GLY A 614 -28.46 14.79 7.05
CA GLY A 614 -29.41 15.23 8.08
C GLY A 614 -30.83 15.55 7.57
N ASN A 615 -31.10 15.40 6.27
CA ASN A 615 -32.44 15.58 5.70
C ASN A 615 -33.16 14.24 5.54
N THR A 616 -34.49 14.26 5.61
CA THR A 616 -35.33 13.14 5.15
C THR A 616 -35.24 13.00 3.62
N LEU A 617 -35.61 11.83 3.09
CA LEU A 617 -35.68 11.62 1.63
C LEU A 617 -36.59 12.65 0.95
N GLU A 618 -37.75 12.98 1.53
CA GLU A 618 -38.71 13.94 0.95
C GLU A 618 -38.09 15.34 0.81
N GLN A 619 -37.42 15.82 1.86
CA GLN A 619 -36.72 17.12 1.83
C GLN A 619 -35.59 17.13 0.80
N TRP A 620 -34.82 16.03 0.73
CA TRP A 620 -33.74 15.89 -0.24
C TRP A 620 -34.26 15.86 -1.69
N GLN A 621 -35.42 15.24 -1.91
CA GLN A 621 -36.13 15.26 -3.20
C GLN A 621 -36.65 16.65 -3.58
N GLN A 622 -37.17 17.41 -2.62
CA GLN A 622 -37.59 18.80 -2.85
C GLN A 622 -36.41 19.70 -3.23
N ALA A 623 -35.19 19.39 -2.79
CA ALA A 623 -33.96 20.07 -3.18
C ALA A 623 -33.44 19.66 -4.58
N GLY A 624 -34.10 18.71 -5.26
CA GLY A 624 -33.78 18.30 -6.64
C GLY A 624 -32.91 17.04 -6.76
N HIS A 625 -32.68 16.31 -5.68
CA HIS A 625 -31.89 15.07 -5.65
C HIS A 625 -32.78 13.82 -5.58
N GLU A 626 -32.22 12.63 -5.82
CA GLU A 626 -32.90 11.34 -5.55
C GLU A 626 -34.30 11.18 -6.17
N ALA A 627 -34.51 11.71 -7.38
CA ALA A 627 -35.81 11.71 -8.02
C ALA A 627 -36.37 10.28 -8.17
N GLY A 628 -37.53 10.01 -7.54
CA GLY A 628 -38.19 8.71 -7.56
C GLY A 628 -37.46 7.61 -6.77
N SER A 629 -36.44 7.93 -5.99
CA SER A 629 -35.84 7.00 -5.02
C SER A 629 -36.81 6.75 -3.86
N ILE A 630 -36.59 5.66 -3.12
CA ILE A 630 -37.41 5.25 -1.97
C ILE A 630 -36.53 4.83 -0.79
N VAL A 631 -37.08 4.96 0.43
CA VAL A 631 -36.61 4.26 1.63
C VAL A 631 -37.55 3.09 1.88
N ALA A 632 -37.11 1.88 1.58
CA ALA A 632 -37.89 0.65 1.71
C ALA A 632 -36.97 -0.56 1.77
N ASP A 633 -37.41 -1.61 2.48
CA ASP A 633 -36.69 -2.88 2.52
C ASP A 633 -36.57 -3.47 1.09
N PRO A 634 -35.35 -3.63 0.55
CA PRO A 634 -35.14 -4.21 -0.77
C PRO A 634 -35.46 -5.70 -0.85
N GLN A 635 -35.81 -6.36 0.26
CA GLN A 635 -36.13 -7.79 0.32
C GLN A 635 -34.98 -8.67 -0.21
N LEU A 636 -33.78 -8.43 0.34
CA LEU A 636 -32.63 -9.31 0.14
C LEU A 636 -32.86 -10.63 0.91
N ALA A 637 -32.44 -11.75 0.34
CA ALA A 637 -32.75 -13.08 0.86
C ALA A 637 -32.19 -13.33 2.28
N ASP A 638 -30.88 -13.19 2.46
CA ASP A 638 -30.22 -13.33 3.76
C ASP A 638 -28.86 -12.59 3.76
N PRO A 639 -28.88 -11.24 3.74
CA PRO A 639 -27.68 -10.45 3.57
C PRO A 639 -26.68 -10.60 4.74
N GLN A 640 -27.13 -11.00 5.93
CA GLN A 640 -26.25 -11.27 7.08
C GLN A 640 -25.39 -12.54 6.90
N ASN A 641 -25.81 -13.45 6.01
CA ASN A 641 -25.07 -14.66 5.65
C ASN A 641 -24.61 -14.64 4.18
N ASP A 642 -24.35 -13.45 3.65
CA ASP A 642 -23.83 -13.20 2.30
C ASP A 642 -24.76 -13.61 1.13
N ASP A 643 -26.07 -13.81 1.39
CA ASP A 643 -27.07 -14.04 0.35
C ASP A 643 -27.80 -12.74 -0.02
N PHE A 644 -27.29 -12.10 -1.08
CA PHE A 644 -27.83 -10.84 -1.62
C PHE A 644 -28.82 -11.03 -2.77
N GLN A 645 -29.41 -12.23 -2.93
CA GLN A 645 -30.46 -12.44 -3.93
C GLN A 645 -31.65 -11.51 -3.65
N VAL A 646 -32.13 -10.84 -4.70
CA VAL A 646 -33.23 -9.88 -4.60
C VAL A 646 -34.55 -10.59 -4.88
N SER A 647 -35.50 -10.48 -3.95
CA SER A 647 -36.87 -11.01 -4.11
C SER A 647 -37.53 -10.50 -5.41
N PRO A 648 -38.29 -11.33 -6.15
CA PRO A 648 -39.10 -10.87 -7.28
C PRO A 648 -40.13 -9.80 -6.93
N ASP A 649 -40.55 -9.72 -5.66
CA ASP A 649 -41.50 -8.73 -5.15
C ASP A 649 -40.79 -7.48 -4.56
N SER A 650 -39.46 -7.40 -4.71
CA SER A 650 -38.67 -6.30 -4.18
C SER A 650 -39.16 -4.94 -4.73
N PRO A 651 -39.32 -3.93 -3.87
CA PRO A 651 -39.70 -2.59 -4.33
C PRO A 651 -38.62 -1.96 -5.24
N ALA A 652 -37.35 -2.38 -5.11
CA ALA A 652 -36.26 -1.92 -5.98
C ALA A 652 -36.50 -2.28 -7.46
N ILE A 653 -37.13 -3.42 -7.74
CA ILE A 653 -37.46 -3.84 -9.11
C ILE A 653 -38.44 -2.85 -9.75
N GLY A 654 -39.41 -2.34 -8.98
CA GLY A 654 -40.35 -1.31 -9.43
C GLY A 654 -39.69 0.01 -9.84
N LEU A 655 -38.50 0.31 -9.27
CA LEU A 655 -37.70 1.47 -9.64
C LEU A 655 -36.92 1.26 -10.96
N GLY A 656 -36.78 0.00 -11.40
CA GLY A 656 -35.98 -0.40 -12.55
C GLY A 656 -34.69 -1.13 -12.19
N PHE A 657 -34.46 -1.47 -10.91
CA PHE A 657 -33.37 -2.39 -10.55
C PHE A 657 -33.58 -3.74 -11.25
N ARG A 658 -32.51 -4.29 -11.80
CA ARG A 658 -32.48 -5.57 -12.50
C ARG A 658 -31.64 -6.55 -11.68
N PRO A 659 -32.25 -7.55 -11.04
CA PRO A 659 -31.51 -8.57 -10.32
C PRO A 659 -30.42 -9.21 -11.19
N PHE A 660 -29.26 -9.44 -10.58
CA PHE A 660 -28.12 -10.12 -11.19
C PHE A 660 -27.58 -11.19 -10.22
N ASP A 661 -26.87 -12.18 -10.76
CA ASP A 661 -26.34 -13.31 -9.98
C ASP A 661 -24.87 -13.06 -9.59
N PRO A 662 -24.58 -12.67 -8.33
CA PRO A 662 -23.23 -12.42 -7.86
C PRO A 662 -22.38 -13.70 -7.74
N SER A 663 -23.00 -14.89 -7.67
CA SER A 663 -22.27 -16.17 -7.57
C SER A 663 -21.47 -16.53 -8.82
N ARG A 664 -21.67 -15.78 -9.91
CA ARG A 664 -20.91 -15.90 -11.17
C ARG A 664 -19.56 -15.19 -11.11
N ALA A 665 -19.33 -14.33 -10.12
CA ALA A 665 -18.05 -13.66 -9.94
C ALA A 665 -16.98 -14.62 -9.39
N GLY A 666 -15.73 -14.36 -9.75
CA GLY A 666 -14.61 -15.25 -9.50
C GLY A 666 -14.45 -16.31 -10.58
N VAL A 667 -13.66 -17.31 -10.25
CA VAL A 667 -13.22 -18.36 -11.18
C VAL A 667 -14.35 -19.32 -11.59
N ARG A 668 -14.19 -19.87 -12.79
CA ARG A 668 -15.06 -20.82 -13.48
C ARG A 668 -14.44 -22.22 -13.46
N GLY A 669 -15.32 -23.22 -13.45
CA GLY A 669 -14.95 -24.63 -13.33
C GLY A 669 -14.83 -25.06 -11.88
N GLU A 670 -15.36 -26.24 -11.57
CA GLU A 670 -15.46 -26.77 -10.20
C GLU A 670 -14.08 -26.88 -9.53
N ALA A 671 -13.07 -27.37 -10.26
CA ALA A 671 -11.70 -27.50 -9.74
C ALA A 671 -11.09 -26.14 -9.34
N TRP A 672 -11.27 -25.11 -10.17
CA TRP A 672 -10.76 -23.77 -9.89
C TRP A 672 -11.50 -23.11 -8.75
N ARG A 673 -12.84 -23.23 -8.68
CA ARG A 673 -13.63 -22.72 -7.54
C ARG A 673 -13.19 -23.36 -6.23
N LYS A 674 -13.06 -24.69 -6.21
CA LYS A 674 -12.56 -25.40 -5.04
C LYS A 674 -11.16 -24.92 -4.63
N LYS A 675 -10.26 -24.67 -5.59
CA LYS A 675 -8.90 -24.15 -5.33
C LYS A 675 -8.90 -22.72 -4.78
N ALA A 676 -9.79 -21.87 -5.31
CA ALA A 676 -10.02 -20.51 -4.86
C ALA A 676 -10.59 -20.47 -3.44
N ASP A 677 -11.63 -21.27 -3.17
CA ASP A 677 -12.31 -21.34 -1.88
C ASP A 677 -11.49 -22.07 -0.80
N ALA A 678 -10.53 -22.92 -1.20
CA ALA A 678 -9.55 -23.51 -0.29
C ALA A 678 -8.44 -22.53 0.16
N GLY A 679 -8.44 -21.28 -0.33
CA GLY A 679 -7.53 -20.25 0.15
C GLY A 679 -7.77 -19.95 1.62
N GLN A 680 -6.71 -19.99 2.42
CA GLN A 680 -6.73 -19.54 3.81
C GLN A 680 -6.12 -18.14 3.88
N PHE A 681 -6.82 -17.27 4.59
CA PHE A 681 -6.42 -15.88 4.80
C PHE A 681 -6.34 -15.64 6.31
N PRO A 682 -5.29 -14.99 6.81
CA PRO A 682 -5.24 -14.58 8.21
C PRO A 682 -6.47 -13.72 8.54
N PRO A 683 -7.03 -13.82 9.76
CA PRO A 683 -8.07 -12.90 10.19
C PRO A 683 -7.55 -11.46 10.13
N LEU A 684 -8.46 -10.51 9.92
CA LEU A 684 -8.13 -9.09 10.03
C LEU A 684 -7.75 -8.78 11.48
N GLU A 685 -6.49 -8.40 11.69
CA GLU A 685 -6.00 -7.88 12.97
C GLU A 685 -5.81 -6.37 12.89
N ILE A 686 -6.46 -5.64 13.79
CA ILE A 686 -6.36 -4.19 13.86
C ILE A 686 -5.21 -3.84 14.80
N ALA A 687 -4.28 -3.01 14.32
CA ALA A 687 -3.20 -2.50 15.14
C ALA A 687 -3.77 -1.73 16.34
N PRO A 688 -3.19 -1.87 17.55
CA PRO A 688 -3.59 -1.06 18.69
C PRO A 688 -3.35 0.42 18.40
N GLU A 689 -4.09 1.29 19.10
CA GLU A 689 -3.84 2.73 19.05
C GLU A 689 -2.37 3.05 19.33
N PRO A 690 -1.74 4.00 18.60
CA PRO A 690 -0.36 4.37 18.83
C PRO A 690 -0.14 4.78 20.30
N PRO A 691 1.01 4.42 20.90
CA PRO A 691 1.36 4.91 22.22
C PRO A 691 1.36 6.46 22.23
N PRO A 692 0.93 7.09 23.34
CA PRO A 692 0.87 8.54 23.46
C PRO A 692 2.17 9.21 22.99
N LEU A 693 2.03 10.22 22.13
CA LEU A 693 3.16 10.93 21.54
C LEU A 693 3.86 11.78 22.60
N SER A 694 5.16 11.57 22.83
CA SER A 694 6.01 12.54 23.54
C SER A 694 6.50 13.59 22.56
N ILE A 695 6.46 14.86 22.97
CA ILE A 695 6.97 15.98 22.16
C ILE A 695 8.26 16.49 22.80
N HIS A 696 9.30 16.63 21.99
CA HIS A 696 10.57 17.25 22.35
C HIS A 696 10.97 18.21 21.22
N ALA A 697 10.87 19.51 21.47
CA ALA A 697 11.15 20.58 20.52
C ALA A 697 12.18 21.55 21.09
N ASP A 698 13.43 21.33 20.72
CA ASP A 698 14.60 22.21 20.93
C ASP A 698 14.84 23.15 19.74
N PHE A 699 14.15 22.92 18.62
CA PHE A 699 14.20 23.73 17.39
C PHE A 699 15.56 23.79 16.67
N GLU A 700 16.54 22.99 17.09
CA GLU A 700 17.90 23.03 16.52
C GLU A 700 17.95 22.53 15.07
N PHE A 701 17.02 21.66 14.66
CA PHE A 701 16.89 21.24 13.25
C PHE A 701 16.04 22.15 12.40
N ASP A 702 15.30 23.08 13.01
CA ASP A 702 14.43 23.95 12.24
C ASP A 702 15.24 25.04 11.52
N THR A 703 14.74 25.44 10.35
CA THR A 703 15.41 26.44 9.52
C THR A 703 15.12 27.85 10.04
N VAL A 704 16.17 28.62 10.32
CA VAL A 704 16.06 30.04 10.71
C VAL A 704 15.23 30.83 9.69
N GLY A 705 14.29 31.63 10.21
CA GLY A 705 13.36 32.44 9.43
C GLY A 705 12.14 31.67 8.90
N GLN A 706 12.05 30.36 9.10
CA GLN A 706 10.86 29.56 8.79
C GLN A 706 10.01 29.31 10.05
N PRO A 707 8.71 29.03 9.89
CA PRO A 707 7.89 28.48 10.97
C PRO A 707 8.54 27.27 11.66
N PRO A 708 8.40 27.14 13.00
CA PRO A 708 8.83 25.93 13.69
C PRO A 708 8.08 24.70 13.21
N SER A 709 8.77 23.55 13.18
CA SER A 709 8.15 22.28 12.80
C SER A 709 7.27 21.73 13.93
N GLY A 710 6.36 20.81 13.60
CA GLY A 710 5.56 20.09 14.59
C GLY A 710 4.48 20.90 15.31
N VAL A 711 4.25 22.16 14.93
CA VAL A 711 3.20 23.03 15.49
C VAL A 711 2.18 23.46 14.44
N GLN A 712 0.98 23.80 14.89
CA GLN A 712 0.05 24.62 14.12
C GLN A 712 0.14 26.06 14.59
N LEU A 713 0.18 27.01 13.65
CA LEU A 713 0.27 28.43 13.95
C LEU A 713 -0.81 29.24 13.23
N ARG A 714 -1.06 30.43 13.76
CA ARG A 714 -1.91 31.46 13.17
C ARG A 714 -1.26 32.84 13.37
N VAL A 715 -1.11 33.51 12.24
CA VAL A 715 -0.73 34.91 12.09
C VAL A 715 -1.78 35.58 11.19
N GLU A 716 -1.90 36.90 11.23
CA GLU A 716 -2.86 37.68 10.41
C GLU A 716 -2.18 38.44 9.26
N ASP A 717 -0.98 38.00 8.87
CA ASP A 717 -0.20 38.54 7.76
C ASP A 717 0.02 40.07 7.87
N ARG A 718 0.21 40.57 9.10
CA ARG A 718 0.63 41.96 9.37
C ARG A 718 2.14 41.98 9.60
N SER A 719 2.59 42.65 10.67
CA SER A 719 3.96 42.53 11.17
C SER A 719 4.12 41.39 12.18
N ASP A 720 3.04 40.65 12.46
CA ASP A 720 3.06 39.52 13.37
C ASP A 720 3.73 38.30 12.74
N LEU A 721 4.51 37.58 13.53
CA LEU A 721 5.40 36.53 13.02
C LEU A 721 5.64 35.45 14.06
N ILE A 722 5.67 34.19 13.62
CA ILE A 722 6.16 33.05 14.42
C ILE A 722 7.18 32.31 13.57
N VAL A 723 8.46 32.40 13.93
CA VAL A 723 9.57 31.80 13.17
C VAL A 723 10.68 31.32 14.10
N VAL A 724 11.48 30.38 13.60
CA VAL A 724 12.73 29.98 14.24
C VAL A 724 13.79 31.05 14.01
N THR A 725 14.62 31.29 15.02
CA THR A 725 15.64 32.34 15.03
C THR A 725 16.93 31.89 15.69
N ASP A 726 18.04 32.49 15.27
CA ASP A 726 19.38 32.40 15.86
C ASP A 726 19.74 33.65 16.71
N GLN A 727 18.78 34.55 16.95
CA GLN A 727 19.02 35.80 17.69
C GLN A 727 19.38 35.55 19.16
N THR A 728 18.72 34.57 19.77
CA THR A 728 18.96 34.13 21.15
C THR A 728 18.37 32.73 21.32
N ALA A 729 19.00 31.91 22.13
CA ALA A 729 18.49 30.60 22.54
C ALA A 729 18.77 30.38 24.04
N SER A 730 17.99 29.53 24.70
CA SER A 730 18.20 29.12 26.09
C SER A 730 19.31 28.07 26.16
N SER A 731 19.34 27.17 25.18
CA SER A 731 20.44 26.26 24.87
C SER A 731 20.65 26.17 23.37
N GLY A 732 21.73 25.53 22.91
CA GLY A 732 21.97 25.38 21.47
C GLY A 732 22.14 26.73 20.77
N SER A 733 21.54 26.85 19.59
CA SER A 733 21.68 28.00 18.69
C SER A 733 20.36 28.54 18.16
N HIS A 734 19.27 27.79 18.24
CA HIS A 734 17.97 28.16 17.69
C HIS A 734 16.91 28.28 18.79
N SER A 735 15.92 29.13 18.56
CA SER A 735 14.69 29.19 19.36
C SER A 735 13.53 29.68 18.51
N VAL A 736 12.30 29.62 19.02
CA VAL A 736 11.13 30.22 18.36
C VAL A 736 10.99 31.66 18.82
N LYS A 737 10.93 32.59 17.87
CA LYS A 737 10.55 33.98 18.07
C LYS A 737 9.10 34.19 17.70
N VAL A 738 8.34 34.79 18.62
CA VAL A 738 6.99 35.28 18.38
C VAL A 738 7.00 36.80 18.44
N THR A 739 6.56 37.44 17.36
CA THR A 739 6.43 38.89 17.23
C THR A 739 4.95 39.22 17.11
N ASP A 740 4.42 40.04 18.02
CA ASP A 740 3.06 40.57 17.97
C ASP A 740 2.95 41.80 17.04
N ALA A 741 1.74 42.28 16.76
CA ALA A 741 1.50 43.44 15.93
C ALA A 741 0.32 44.30 16.42
N PRO A 742 0.33 45.62 16.14
CA PRO A 742 -0.86 46.44 16.34
C PRO A 742 -1.99 46.04 15.39
N ASP A 743 -3.23 46.31 15.81
CA ASP A 743 -4.45 46.19 15.00
C ASP A 743 -4.77 44.76 14.49
N LEU A 744 -4.33 43.73 15.19
CA LEU A 744 -4.77 42.35 14.93
C LEU A 744 -6.26 42.20 15.24
N GLN A 745 -6.98 41.52 14.35
CA GLN A 745 -8.41 41.25 14.45
C GLN A 745 -8.75 40.44 15.70
N HIS A 746 -7.90 39.47 16.03
CA HIS A 746 -8.08 38.59 17.16
C HIS A 746 -7.01 38.83 18.23
N ALA A 747 -7.44 39.17 19.44
CA ALA A 747 -6.55 39.42 20.58
C ALA A 747 -5.74 38.21 21.06
N TYR A 748 -5.97 37.03 20.49
CA TYR A 748 -5.21 35.79 20.75
C TYR A 748 -4.22 35.46 19.62
N ASN A 749 -4.06 36.35 18.64
CA ASN A 749 -3.04 36.24 17.61
C ASN A 749 -1.89 37.20 17.91
N PRO A 750 -0.66 36.85 17.49
CA PRO A 750 -0.26 35.55 16.93
C PRO A 750 -0.26 34.42 17.98
N HIS A 751 -0.54 33.19 17.55
CA HIS A 751 -0.43 32.01 18.41
C HIS A 751 0.03 30.76 17.66
N PHE A 752 0.56 29.82 18.43
CA PHE A 752 0.85 28.47 17.95
C PHE A 752 0.61 27.44 19.05
N TYR A 753 0.44 26.19 18.63
CA TYR A 753 0.21 25.06 19.51
C TYR A 753 0.72 23.76 18.92
N PHE A 754 1.06 22.83 19.79
CA PHE A 754 1.43 21.48 19.40
C PHE A 754 0.16 20.67 19.12
N SER A 755 0.15 19.97 17.99
CA SER A 755 -0.99 19.14 17.54
C SER A 755 -0.62 17.66 17.51
N GLY A 756 -1.63 16.78 17.43
CA GLY A 756 -1.43 15.33 17.50
C GLY A 756 -1.27 14.78 18.91
N ILE A 757 -1.58 15.59 19.93
CA ILE A 757 -1.65 15.15 21.33
C ILE A 757 -3.05 14.56 21.57
N ASP A 758 -3.12 13.41 22.23
CA ASP A 758 -4.37 12.83 22.71
C ASP A 758 -4.14 12.11 24.05
N TYR A 759 -3.76 12.86 25.08
CA TYR A 759 -3.53 12.28 26.41
C TYR A 759 -4.86 12.18 27.14
N ARG A 760 -5.17 11.00 27.70
CA ARG A 760 -6.47 10.71 28.32
C ARG A 760 -6.40 10.30 29.79
N ALA A 761 -5.25 9.80 30.23
CA ALA A 761 -5.04 9.39 31.61
C ALA A 761 -3.55 9.35 31.92
N GLY A 762 -3.19 9.67 33.16
CA GLY A 762 -1.81 9.61 33.66
C GLY A 762 -1.25 10.98 34.02
N ARG A 763 0.03 11.01 34.40
CA ARG A 763 0.71 12.23 34.81
C ARG A 763 1.39 12.89 33.61
N VAL A 764 0.95 14.09 33.26
CA VAL A 764 1.51 14.89 32.17
C VAL A 764 2.55 15.84 32.74
N GLN A 765 3.72 15.85 32.12
CA GLN A 765 4.78 16.81 32.41
C GLN A 765 5.00 17.67 31.18
N ASN A 766 5.01 18.99 31.37
CA ASN A 766 5.39 19.94 30.34
C ASN A 766 6.52 20.81 30.86
N GLN A 767 7.56 21.00 30.06
CA GLN A 767 8.65 21.91 30.39
C GLN A 767 8.98 22.77 29.18
N PHE A 768 9.45 23.99 29.42
CA PHE A 768 9.93 24.88 28.37
C PHE A 768 10.67 26.07 28.98
N ASP A 769 11.44 26.76 28.14
CA ASP A 769 12.10 28.01 28.50
C ASP A 769 11.42 29.17 27.77
N LEU A 770 11.07 30.22 28.51
CA LEU A 770 10.54 31.46 27.93
C LEU A 770 11.47 32.63 28.22
N ARG A 771 11.64 33.49 27.23
CA ARG A 771 12.23 34.82 27.37
C ARG A 771 11.23 35.86 26.88
N VAL A 772 10.76 36.70 27.79
CA VAL A 772 9.81 37.78 27.47
C VAL A 772 10.54 39.12 27.38
N GLU A 773 10.29 39.88 26.31
CA GLU A 773 10.80 41.25 26.16
C GLU A 773 9.81 42.27 26.77
N PRO A 774 10.18 43.55 26.93
CA PRO A 774 9.29 44.56 27.51
C PRO A 774 7.93 44.64 26.77
N ALA A 775 6.86 44.85 27.53
CA ALA A 775 5.47 44.89 27.05
C ALA A 775 4.91 43.59 26.45
N ALA A 776 5.68 42.49 26.44
CA ALA A 776 5.17 41.20 26.00
C ALA A 776 4.04 40.70 26.92
N ILE A 777 2.95 40.24 26.31
CA ILE A 777 1.85 39.58 27.02
C ILE A 777 1.70 38.17 26.47
N VAL A 778 2.17 37.18 27.23
CA VAL A 778 2.12 35.77 26.85
C VAL A 778 1.00 35.08 27.61
N HIS A 779 0.16 34.32 26.91
CA HIS A 779 -0.81 33.43 27.52
C HIS A 779 -0.51 31.99 27.13
N PHE A 780 -0.26 31.16 28.12
CA PHE A 780 -0.01 29.74 27.98
C PHE A 780 -1.24 28.94 28.43
N GLN A 781 -1.63 27.92 27.67
CA GLN A 781 -2.76 27.06 28.03
C GLN A 781 -2.59 25.60 27.61
N TRP A 782 -3.22 24.70 28.37
CA TRP A 782 -3.64 23.38 27.90
C TRP A 782 -5.15 23.40 27.60
N ARG A 783 -5.61 22.62 26.61
CA ARG A 783 -7.04 22.46 26.32
C ARG A 783 -7.42 21.03 25.96
N ASP A 784 -8.64 20.65 26.33
CA ASP A 784 -9.41 19.60 25.66
C ASP A 784 -10.27 20.24 24.58
N TRP A 785 -9.81 20.15 23.33
CA TRP A 785 -10.50 20.69 22.17
C TRP A 785 -11.48 19.69 21.54
N SER A 786 -11.69 18.52 22.17
CA SER A 786 -12.58 17.49 21.65
C SER A 786 -14.06 17.74 21.95
N SER A 787 -14.37 18.73 22.80
CA SER A 787 -15.72 19.14 23.16
C SER A 787 -15.97 20.63 22.86
N GLN A 788 -17.24 21.02 22.73
CA GLN A 788 -17.67 22.41 22.53
C GLN A 788 -18.70 22.80 23.60
N PRO A 789 -18.45 23.83 24.44
CA PRO A 789 -17.20 24.59 24.55
C PRO A 789 -16.04 23.72 25.04
N TYR A 790 -14.81 24.05 24.63
CA TYR A 790 -13.61 23.33 25.08
C TYR A 790 -13.33 23.57 26.57
N VAL A 791 -12.61 22.63 27.18
CA VAL A 791 -12.17 22.74 28.59
C VAL A 791 -10.71 23.19 28.63
N THR A 792 -10.37 24.11 29.53
CA THR A 792 -9.01 24.60 29.76
C THR A 792 -8.37 23.93 30.96
N GLY A 793 -7.09 23.58 30.82
CA GLY A 793 -6.24 22.97 31.85
C GLY A 793 -5.34 23.99 32.56
N PRO A 794 -4.07 23.61 32.87
CA PRO A 794 -3.02 24.56 33.22
C PRO A 794 -3.04 25.82 32.35
N ASP A 795 -3.14 26.97 33.00
CA ASP A 795 -3.34 28.28 32.40
C ASP A 795 -2.55 29.31 33.20
N PHE A 796 -1.73 30.12 32.51
CA PHE A 796 -1.14 31.30 33.11
C PHE A 796 -0.87 32.40 32.09
N GLN A 797 -0.75 33.62 32.59
CA GLN A 797 -0.30 34.76 31.78
C GLN A 797 1.01 35.33 32.31
N ILE A 798 1.83 35.83 31.40
CA ILE A 798 2.93 36.73 31.70
C ILE A 798 2.54 38.09 31.15
N ARG A 799 2.43 39.10 32.01
CA ARG A 799 2.05 40.45 31.63
C ARG A 799 2.91 41.47 32.36
N ASP A 800 3.48 42.42 31.63
CA ASP A 800 4.33 43.47 32.20
C ASP A 800 5.49 42.91 33.04
N GLY A 801 6.11 41.81 32.56
CA GLY A 801 7.19 41.12 33.28
C GLY A 801 6.74 40.42 34.56
N ARG A 802 5.45 40.09 34.71
CA ARG A 802 4.90 39.43 35.90
C ARG A 802 4.16 38.16 35.53
N LEU A 803 4.41 37.10 36.28
CA LEU A 803 3.61 35.88 36.20
C LEU A 803 2.29 36.09 36.94
N VAL A 804 1.19 35.85 36.23
CA VAL A 804 -0.17 35.96 36.72
C VAL A 804 -0.79 34.56 36.73
N LEU A 805 -1.11 34.06 37.93
CA LEU A 805 -1.84 32.81 38.17
C LEU A 805 -3.16 33.13 38.86
N ASP A 806 -4.27 32.56 38.40
CA ASP A 806 -5.63 32.78 38.93
C ASP A 806 -6.00 34.28 39.01
N GLY A 807 -5.59 35.05 38.02
CA GLY A 807 -5.80 36.51 37.96
C GLY A 807 -4.99 37.31 38.99
N LYS A 808 -4.03 36.70 39.69
CA LYS A 808 -3.17 37.36 40.69
C LYS A 808 -1.71 37.31 40.25
N THR A 809 -1.02 38.44 40.37
CA THR A 809 0.45 38.49 40.27
C THR A 809 1.07 37.61 41.37
N ARG A 810 1.90 36.64 40.97
CA ARG A 810 2.56 35.70 41.90
C ARG A 810 4.07 35.88 42.00
N MET A 811 4.72 36.33 40.93
CA MET A 811 6.15 36.65 40.91
C MET A 811 6.47 37.66 39.80
N GLU A 812 7.56 38.42 39.99
CA GLU A 812 8.18 39.20 38.91
C GLU A 812 9.17 38.32 38.16
N LEU A 813 9.21 38.45 36.84
CA LEU A 813 10.13 37.75 35.94
C LEU A 813 11.20 38.72 35.43
N PRO A 814 12.46 38.28 35.30
CA PRO A 814 13.51 39.10 34.73
C PRO A 814 13.29 39.27 33.21
N VAL A 815 12.75 40.42 32.80
CA VAL A 815 12.56 40.77 31.39
C VAL A 815 13.89 40.69 30.62
N GLY A 816 13.86 40.14 29.42
CA GLY A 816 15.04 39.92 28.57
C GLY A 816 15.98 38.82 29.08
N ARG A 817 15.53 37.93 29.97
CA ARG A 817 16.27 36.75 30.44
C ARG A 817 15.40 35.50 30.30
N TRP A 818 16.04 34.36 30.03
CA TRP A 818 15.38 33.07 29.98
C TRP A 818 14.90 32.63 31.37
N THR A 819 13.73 31.99 31.40
CA THR A 819 13.10 31.45 32.60
C THR A 819 12.57 30.05 32.27
N ARG A 820 12.96 29.05 33.06
CA ARG A 820 12.46 27.67 32.94
C ARG A 820 11.08 27.57 33.58
N PHE A 821 10.14 26.95 32.89
CA PHE A 821 8.82 26.56 33.39
C PHE A 821 8.70 25.05 33.39
N GLU A 822 8.19 24.49 34.48
CA GLU A 822 7.91 23.06 34.62
C GLU A 822 6.50 22.89 35.19
N ILE A 823 5.63 22.25 34.44
CA ILE A 823 4.21 22.09 34.72
C ILE A 823 3.94 20.60 34.90
N VAL A 824 3.19 20.27 35.93
CA VAL A 824 2.73 18.89 36.17
C VAL A 824 1.23 18.92 36.47
N ALA A 825 0.48 18.10 35.74
CA ALA A 825 -0.91 17.84 36.01
C ALA A 825 -1.23 16.36 35.80
N THR A 826 -2.23 15.85 36.52
CA THR A 826 -2.71 14.48 36.36
C THR A 826 -4.02 14.51 35.60
N LEU A 827 -4.14 13.67 34.58
CA LEU A 827 -5.39 13.40 33.88
C LEU A 827 -6.04 12.19 34.54
N ASP A 828 -7.19 12.39 35.17
CA ASP A 828 -8.01 11.33 35.75
C ASP A 828 -9.50 11.59 35.47
N GLU A 829 -10.34 10.56 35.59
CA GLU A 829 -11.72 10.61 35.14
C GLU A 829 -12.65 11.53 35.97
N SER A 830 -12.21 12.11 37.11
CA SER A 830 -13.06 13.05 37.88
C SER A 830 -12.44 13.80 39.09
N THR A 831 -11.15 13.65 39.42
CA THR A 831 -10.61 14.05 40.72
C THR A 831 -9.50 15.10 40.72
N SER A 832 -8.73 15.24 39.64
CA SER A 832 -7.63 16.21 39.60
C SER A 832 -8.14 17.61 39.23
N THR A 833 -8.43 18.41 40.25
CA THR A 833 -8.77 19.84 40.11
C THR A 833 -7.58 20.75 40.36
N SER A 834 -6.35 20.21 40.33
CA SER A 834 -5.17 21.03 40.54
C SER A 834 -3.96 20.62 39.73
N TRP A 835 -3.07 21.57 39.54
CA TRP A 835 -1.79 21.39 38.87
C TRP A 835 -0.68 22.10 39.64
N ALA A 836 0.56 21.76 39.31
CA ALA A 836 1.74 22.36 39.89
C ALA A 836 2.56 23.09 38.82
N LEU A 837 3.11 24.24 39.20
CA LEU A 837 4.03 25.02 38.39
C LEU A 837 5.31 25.28 39.17
N ARG A 838 6.45 24.95 38.59
CA ARG A 838 7.76 25.40 39.05
C ARG A 838 8.36 26.36 38.03
N VAL A 839 8.83 27.50 38.51
CA VAL A 839 9.41 28.56 37.69
C VAL A 839 10.83 28.85 38.19
N THR A 840 11.81 28.78 37.30
CA THR A 840 13.23 29.03 37.62
C THR A 840 13.79 30.14 36.73
N PRO A 841 13.76 31.40 37.19
CA PRO A 841 14.38 32.50 36.48
C PRO A 841 15.90 32.36 36.42
N ALA A 842 16.54 32.80 35.34
CA ALA A 842 17.99 32.72 35.19
C ALA A 842 18.74 33.37 36.38
N GLY A 843 19.63 32.59 37.01
CA GLY A 843 20.44 33.03 38.14
C GLY A 843 19.68 33.20 39.46
N GLN A 844 18.42 32.74 39.55
CA GLN A 844 17.59 32.80 40.75
C GLN A 844 17.18 31.38 41.19
N PRO A 845 16.90 31.15 42.49
CA PRO A 845 16.36 29.87 42.94
C PRO A 845 14.96 29.61 42.34
N PRO A 846 14.57 28.34 42.16
CA PRO A 846 13.23 27.98 41.70
C PRO A 846 12.15 28.42 42.69
N GLN A 847 11.01 28.85 42.18
CA GLN A 847 9.79 29.07 42.95
C GLN A 847 8.72 28.07 42.52
N GLU A 848 8.10 27.42 43.48
CA GLU A 848 7.07 26.40 43.26
C GLU A 848 5.69 26.90 43.69
N PHE A 849 4.70 26.59 42.87
CA PHE A 849 3.28 26.84 43.10
C PHE A 849 2.56 25.51 43.00
N THR A 850 2.10 24.97 44.13
CA THR A 850 1.33 23.73 44.19
C THR A 850 -0.16 24.06 44.31
N ASP A 851 -1.00 23.06 44.01
CA ASP A 851 -2.45 23.14 44.22
C ASP A 851 -3.13 24.30 43.48
N LEU A 852 -2.59 24.68 42.32
CA LEU A 852 -3.21 25.69 41.46
C LEU A 852 -4.53 25.15 40.93
N PRO A 853 -5.64 25.90 41.02
CA PRO A 853 -6.94 25.41 40.63
C PRO A 853 -6.99 25.08 39.13
N ASN A 854 -7.67 23.99 38.81
CA ASN A 854 -7.95 23.54 37.45
C ASN A 854 -9.43 23.19 37.31
N VAL A 855 -9.97 23.36 36.11
CA VAL A 855 -11.22 22.67 35.74
C VAL A 855 -10.88 21.18 35.60
N PRO A 856 -11.77 20.24 35.96
CA PRO A 856 -11.53 18.82 35.73
C PRO A 856 -11.12 18.56 34.27
N LEU A 857 -9.86 18.22 34.06
CA LEU A 857 -9.28 18.00 32.74
C LEU A 857 -8.91 16.52 32.64
N ASN A 858 -9.73 15.77 31.92
CA ASN A 858 -9.52 14.34 31.67
C ASN A 858 -8.85 14.08 30.31
N ARG A 859 -8.58 15.13 29.52
CA ARG A 859 -7.99 15.00 28.21
C ARG A 859 -7.16 16.23 27.84
N VAL A 860 -6.02 16.02 27.18
CA VAL A 860 -5.24 17.10 26.58
C VAL A 860 -5.10 16.83 25.10
N THR A 861 -5.60 17.75 24.28
CA THR A 861 -5.47 17.69 22.82
C THR A 861 -4.77 18.91 22.23
N TRP A 862 -4.44 19.89 23.08
CA TRP A 862 -3.89 21.17 22.68
C TRP A 862 -3.01 21.73 23.79
N VAL A 863 -1.79 22.12 23.46
CA VAL A 863 -0.87 22.86 24.34
C VAL A 863 -0.22 23.95 23.52
N GLY A 864 -0.31 25.21 23.95
CA GLY A 864 0.13 26.31 23.09
C GLY A 864 0.29 27.65 23.80
N PHE A 865 0.80 28.59 23.02
CA PHE A 865 1.18 29.95 23.44
C PHE A 865 0.49 30.97 22.54
N MET A 866 -0.06 32.01 23.15
CA MET A 866 -0.68 33.15 22.47
C MET A 866 0.03 34.43 22.91
N SER A 867 0.24 35.34 21.96
CA SER A 867 0.56 36.73 22.27
C SER A 867 -0.76 37.50 22.39
N LEU A 868 -0.94 38.23 23.49
CA LEU A 868 -2.14 39.05 23.75
C LEU A 868 -1.84 40.54 23.75
N ALA A 869 -0.68 40.96 23.25
CA ALA A 869 -0.35 42.37 23.20
C ALA A 869 -1.12 43.05 22.06
N THR A 870 -1.19 44.38 22.11
CA THR A 870 -1.81 45.19 21.06
C THR A 870 -0.79 46.10 20.37
N GLU A 871 0.49 45.84 20.63
CA GLU A 871 1.65 46.58 20.15
C GLU A 871 2.71 45.58 19.69
N GLU A 872 3.64 46.01 18.85
CA GLU A 872 4.74 45.16 18.42
C GLU A 872 5.63 44.81 19.63
N THR A 873 5.58 43.55 20.04
CA THR A 873 6.38 43.00 21.14
C THR A 873 6.84 41.59 20.81
N ILE A 874 7.81 41.09 21.59
CA ILE A 874 8.50 39.84 21.29
C ILE A 874 8.56 38.96 22.53
N PHE A 875 8.36 37.66 22.33
CA PHE A 875 8.85 36.64 23.25
C PHE A 875 9.51 35.50 22.49
N TYR A 876 10.35 34.75 23.19
CA TYR A 876 11.03 33.59 22.65
C TYR A 876 10.66 32.33 23.46
N LEU A 877 10.55 31.19 22.77
CA LEU A 877 10.33 29.86 23.33
C LEU A 877 11.48 28.94 22.92
N ASP A 878 11.97 28.15 23.87
CA ASP A 878 12.99 27.13 23.62
C ASP A 878 12.75 25.89 24.52
N ASN A 879 13.37 24.75 24.20
CA ASN A 879 13.39 23.52 25.00
C ASN A 879 12.01 23.02 25.45
N PHE A 880 11.02 23.05 24.56
CA PHE A 880 9.67 22.57 24.87
C PHE A 880 9.65 21.05 24.93
N SER A 881 9.17 20.48 26.03
CA SER A 881 8.89 19.06 26.16
C SER A 881 7.50 18.82 26.72
N LEU A 882 6.80 17.82 26.19
CA LEU A 882 5.51 17.38 26.71
C LEU A 882 5.51 15.85 26.72
N THR A 883 5.36 15.26 27.91
CA THR A 883 5.41 13.81 28.09
C THR A 883 4.24 13.34 28.96
N LEU A 884 3.79 12.12 28.71
CA LEU A 884 2.81 11.42 29.52
C LEU A 884 3.47 10.19 30.15
N THR A 885 3.43 10.10 31.48
CA THR A 885 3.79 8.89 32.23
C THR A 885 2.51 8.26 32.76
N GLN A 886 2.25 7.01 32.40
CA GLN A 886 1.10 6.24 32.89
C GLN A 886 1.30 5.77 34.34
#